data_AF-A0A0D2IC20-F1
#
_entry.id   AF-A0A0D2IC20-F1
#
_cell.length_a   1.000
_cell.length_b   1.000
_cell.length_c   1.000
_cell.angle_alpha   90.00
_cell.angle_beta   90.00
_cell.angle_gamma   90.00
#
_symmetry.space_group_name_H-M   'P 1'
#
loop_
_entity.id
_entity.type
_entity.pdbx_description
1 polymer ?
#
loop_
_entity_poly.entity_id
_entity_poly.type
_entity_poly.pdbx_seq_one_letter_code
_entity_poly.pdbx_strand_id
1 'polypeptide(L)'
;MGTGKRPGDDIAIPVASKIQRSSTDAASNILTQPDQDIPVINRQLPDPPFRPLTEFHLKIRICSEKKAVRNDPKHPANGDEETSNVEYLDSKIAEYDEFSHLPWLEPMEVVMTRGDSSLDGRAEIVGFCGAKLIRRTKIRRKFYRQMSKTFDEPTLLAFDLFDRFGNLKDDYEDHAIRKGLPMWEPRLDQGDILLIEDIIIEKPYRRLGLAKKIVTALLETTKRKTKGGFAVILWPESSKDVHFQDLLTAIVGDSGNVHRPEVFDHHDSVAIAWARSLGFRRIGSSIWFGLACWRGLYIPDGDDYDPPVFKRAVQDTLPESIRAESSDRMFLKAAQQYVQQIKPDSQQWFAIDKEANTLLHLAALNSLPESVAWIMQQPASAQLMGMRNSSGNTPLEALLQKLEIVRTRSWSGTSITIVSDDFEGHTVASAKCIALLKQVKIDTEEDLEQFRYGCTCGECIDGYLSPRMRFALSLRADMLYHRLQEDMDNLSGDIWVSANESALEHLPDYCLKLLSRYRASREGCIRLCCHITDCLDVCSPPDKASIGVHVDAEKDNPICIDKFFKCGGNIEGIMFHIFEEALGDDEIFGDGFLHELDEDCLWYEEEKCRNDHEFVLVARKCGYGDMAKALKFSLRGILHHASQNDKGTKSSS
;
A
#
# COMPACT_ATOMS: atom_id res chain seq x y z
N MET A 1 -45.10 12.96 -7.83
CA MET A 1 -44.82 11.75 -7.02
C MET A 1 -44.66 10.59 -7.97
N GLY A 2 -43.43 10.30 -8.39
CA GLY A 2 -43.12 9.30 -9.41
C GLY A 2 -42.08 8.32 -8.87
N THR A 3 -42.40 7.04 -8.93
CA THR A 3 -41.56 5.92 -8.51
C THR A 3 -40.58 5.55 -9.62
N GLY A 4 -39.29 5.85 -9.41
CA GLY A 4 -38.20 5.48 -10.32
C GLY A 4 -37.63 4.10 -9.97
N LYS A 5 -37.86 3.12 -10.85
CA LYS A 5 -37.22 1.80 -10.85
C LYS A 5 -35.71 1.92 -11.10
N ARG A 6 -34.90 1.15 -10.37
CA ARG A 6 -33.47 0.94 -10.66
C ARG A 6 -33.31 -0.10 -11.78
N PRO A 7 -32.49 0.15 -12.82
CA PRO A 7 -32.06 -0.87 -13.76
C PRO A 7 -30.65 -1.39 -13.41
N GLY A 8 -30.41 -2.68 -13.62
CA GLY A 8 -29.04 -3.22 -13.71
C GLY A 8 -28.78 -4.58 -13.05
N ASP A 9 -29.61 -5.59 -13.33
CA ASP A 9 -29.20 -7.00 -13.22
C ASP A 9 -28.77 -7.44 -14.64
N ASP A 10 -27.48 -7.29 -14.95
CA ASP A 10 -26.83 -8.02 -16.03
C ASP A 10 -25.47 -8.49 -15.50
N ILE A 11 -25.47 -9.73 -15.01
CA ILE A 11 -24.34 -10.43 -14.41
C ILE A 11 -23.38 -10.80 -15.53
N ALA A 12 -22.22 -10.15 -15.56
CA ALA A 12 -21.08 -10.61 -16.35
C ALA A 12 -20.37 -11.76 -15.60
N ILE A 13 -20.42 -12.96 -16.19
CA ILE A 13 -19.65 -14.13 -15.75
C ILE A 13 -18.20 -13.95 -16.26
N PRO A 14 -17.16 -14.08 -15.42
CA PRO A 14 -15.78 -14.07 -15.90
C PRO A 14 -15.51 -15.28 -16.79
N VAL A 15 -15.00 -15.02 -17.99
CA VAL A 15 -14.49 -16.04 -18.91
C VAL A 15 -13.15 -16.53 -18.34
N ALA A 16 -13.19 -17.63 -17.60
CA ALA A 16 -11.99 -18.38 -17.24
C ALA A 16 -11.26 -18.81 -18.53
N SER A 17 -9.94 -18.60 -18.56
CA SER A 17 -9.02 -19.03 -19.59
C SER A 17 -9.22 -20.51 -19.94
N LYS A 18 -9.79 -20.76 -21.12
CA LYS A 18 -9.96 -22.11 -21.68
C LYS A 18 -8.61 -22.70 -22.09
N ILE A 19 -7.94 -23.38 -21.16
CA ILE A 19 -7.09 -24.52 -21.51
C ILE A 19 -7.94 -25.77 -21.29
N GLN A 20 -8.39 -26.35 -22.38
CA GLN A 20 -9.23 -27.55 -22.38
C GLN A 20 -8.38 -28.76 -21.96
N ARG A 21 -8.41 -29.15 -20.68
CA ARG A 21 -7.89 -30.44 -20.21
C ARG A 21 -9.02 -31.46 -20.23
N SER A 22 -8.94 -32.42 -21.15
CA SER A 22 -9.80 -33.60 -21.16
C SER A 22 -9.40 -34.53 -20.01
N SER A 23 -10.27 -34.70 -19.02
CA SER A 23 -10.16 -35.73 -17.99
C SER A 23 -11.47 -36.51 -17.93
N THR A 24 -11.50 -37.67 -18.59
CA THR A 24 -12.42 -38.76 -18.28
C THR A 24 -11.85 -39.51 -17.08
N ASP A 25 -12.55 -39.51 -15.94
CA ASP A 25 -13.08 -40.74 -15.35
C ASP A 25 -13.67 -40.53 -13.96
N ALA A 26 -14.71 -41.31 -13.71
CA ALA A 26 -15.61 -41.26 -12.58
C ALA A 26 -14.94 -41.64 -11.25
N ALA A 27 -15.11 -40.80 -10.23
CA ALA A 27 -14.77 -41.12 -8.85
C ALA A 27 -15.99 -41.72 -8.13
N SER A 28 -15.91 -43.02 -7.84
CA SER A 28 -16.71 -43.66 -6.79
C SER A 28 -15.96 -43.60 -5.46
N ASN A 29 -16.63 -43.06 -4.44
CA ASN A 29 -16.19 -42.99 -3.04
C ASN A 29 -15.85 -44.37 -2.46
N ILE A 30 -14.61 -44.56 -1.99
CA ILE A 30 -14.29 -45.56 -0.96
C ILE A 30 -13.25 -44.95 -0.01
N LEU A 31 -13.67 -44.75 1.25
CA LEU A 31 -12.78 -44.52 2.40
C LEU A 31 -11.83 -45.72 2.53
N THR A 32 -10.54 -45.47 2.73
CA THR A 32 -9.61 -46.49 3.24
C THR A 32 -8.76 -45.93 4.38
N GLN A 33 -8.80 -46.67 5.49
CA GLN A 33 -7.94 -46.57 6.66
C GLN A 33 -6.49 -46.94 6.34
N PRO A 34 -5.50 -46.54 7.17
CA PRO A 34 -4.09 -46.82 6.92
C PRO A 34 -3.78 -48.29 7.28
N ASP A 35 -3.36 -49.06 6.29
CA ASP A 35 -2.95 -50.45 6.48
C ASP A 35 -1.42 -50.60 6.46
N GLN A 36 -0.98 -51.56 7.26
CA GLN A 36 0.38 -51.81 7.73
C GLN A 36 1.29 -52.45 6.67
N ASP A 37 2.60 -52.20 6.83
CA ASP A 37 3.76 -53.00 6.41
C ASP A 37 3.63 -53.94 5.20
N ILE A 38 3.99 -53.42 4.02
CA ILE A 38 4.26 -54.23 2.81
C ILE A 38 5.78 -54.39 2.64
N PRO A 39 6.30 -55.63 2.47
CA PRO A 39 7.73 -55.87 2.29
C PRO A 39 8.21 -55.37 0.92
N VAL A 40 9.32 -54.62 0.94
CA VAL A 40 10.01 -54.08 -0.24
C VAL A 40 10.57 -55.23 -1.08
N ILE A 41 9.91 -55.54 -2.20
CA ILE A 41 10.45 -56.40 -3.25
C ILE A 41 11.34 -55.55 -4.15
N ASN A 42 12.66 -55.71 -4.02
CA ASN A 42 13.67 -55.17 -4.93
C ASN A 42 13.56 -55.87 -6.30
N ARG A 43 12.70 -55.36 -7.19
CA ARG A 43 12.79 -55.62 -8.63
C ARG A 43 13.66 -54.53 -9.25
N GLN A 44 14.87 -54.90 -9.67
CA GLN A 44 15.67 -54.10 -10.60
C GLN A 44 14.87 -53.95 -11.89
N LEU A 45 14.28 -52.78 -12.12
CA LEU A 45 13.83 -52.39 -13.45
C LEU A 45 15.08 -52.18 -14.34
N PRO A 46 15.03 -52.60 -15.61
CA PRO A 46 16.12 -52.34 -16.54
C PRO A 46 16.32 -50.84 -16.70
N ASP A 47 17.59 -50.41 -16.65
CA ASP A 47 17.96 -49.02 -16.92
C ASP A 47 17.37 -48.60 -18.27
N PRO A 48 16.61 -47.50 -18.33
CA PRO A 48 16.08 -47.01 -19.58
C PRO A 48 17.26 -46.66 -20.51
N PRO A 49 17.13 -46.87 -21.83
CA PRO A 49 18.20 -46.61 -22.77
C PRO A 49 18.66 -45.15 -22.65
N PHE A 50 19.97 -44.96 -22.50
CA PHE A 50 20.64 -43.66 -22.54
C PHE A 50 20.23 -42.93 -23.82
N ARG A 51 19.29 -41.99 -23.70
CA ARG A 51 18.96 -41.05 -24.78
C ARG A 51 20.04 -39.96 -24.79
N PRO A 52 20.50 -39.51 -25.96
CA PRO A 52 21.44 -38.39 -26.06
C PRO A 52 20.89 -37.15 -25.34
N LEU A 53 21.78 -36.27 -24.86
CA LEU A 53 21.45 -34.98 -24.24
C LEU A 53 20.56 -34.17 -25.19
N THR A 54 19.24 -34.30 -25.03
CA THR A 54 18.26 -33.50 -25.78
C THR A 54 18.52 -32.02 -25.49
N GLU A 55 18.67 -31.22 -26.55
CA GLU A 55 18.81 -29.78 -26.43
C GLU A 55 17.50 -29.16 -25.95
N PHE A 56 17.60 -28.21 -25.02
CA PHE A 56 16.46 -27.46 -24.49
C PHE A 56 16.62 -26.00 -24.91
N HIS A 57 15.58 -25.44 -25.53
CA HIS A 57 15.57 -24.07 -26.00
C HIS A 57 14.70 -23.21 -25.09
N LEU A 58 15.25 -22.10 -24.61
CA LEU A 58 14.56 -21.13 -23.76
C LEU A 58 14.17 -19.92 -24.61
N LYS A 59 12.89 -19.57 -24.55
CA LYS A 59 12.31 -18.44 -25.27
C LYS A 59 11.58 -17.54 -24.30
N ILE A 60 11.87 -16.25 -24.33
CA ILE A 60 11.25 -15.25 -23.47
C ILE A 60 10.29 -14.46 -24.33
N ARG A 61 9.02 -14.39 -23.93
CA ARG A 61 8.01 -13.56 -24.57
C ARG A 61 7.70 -12.37 -23.69
N ILE A 62 7.68 -11.19 -24.29
CA ILE A 62 7.38 -9.95 -23.60
C ILE A 62 6.22 -9.28 -24.34
N CYS A 63 5.28 -8.72 -23.60
CA CYS A 63 4.16 -8.02 -24.21
C CYS A 63 4.61 -6.80 -25.04
N SER A 64 3.87 -6.55 -26.13
CA SER A 64 3.96 -5.44 -27.10
C SER A 64 5.30 -4.72 -27.20
N GLU A 65 5.97 -4.85 -28.36
CA GLU A 65 7.17 -4.07 -28.70
C GLU A 65 6.99 -2.56 -28.43
N LYS A 66 5.82 -1.97 -28.75
CA LYS A 66 5.52 -0.55 -28.47
C LYS A 66 5.60 -0.21 -26.98
N LYS A 67 5.06 -1.07 -26.11
CA LYS A 67 5.16 -0.87 -24.65
C LYS A 67 6.58 -1.07 -24.18
N ALA A 68 7.24 -2.11 -24.67
CA ALA A 68 8.63 -2.39 -24.34
C ALA A 68 9.51 -1.19 -24.69
N VAL A 69 9.45 -0.67 -25.91
CA VAL A 69 10.20 0.53 -26.35
C VAL A 69 9.91 1.74 -25.46
N ARG A 70 8.64 2.01 -25.13
CA ARG A 70 8.26 3.15 -24.28
C ARG A 70 8.79 3.01 -22.85
N ASN A 71 8.86 1.79 -22.34
CA ASN A 71 9.23 1.50 -20.97
C ASN A 71 10.70 1.13 -20.81
N ASP A 72 11.41 0.83 -21.90
CA ASP A 72 12.79 0.35 -21.88
C ASP A 72 13.77 1.54 -21.84
N PRO A 73 14.52 1.67 -20.74
CA PRO A 73 15.59 2.64 -20.56
C PRO A 73 16.67 2.67 -21.63
N LYS A 74 16.93 1.52 -22.22
CA LYS A 74 18.17 1.16 -22.89
C LYS A 74 17.92 0.64 -24.30
N HIS A 75 16.71 0.80 -24.83
CA HIS A 75 16.43 0.35 -26.18
C HIS A 75 17.43 1.01 -27.14
N PRO A 76 18.32 0.24 -27.78
CA PRO A 76 19.22 0.80 -28.77
C PRO A 76 18.34 1.30 -29.91
N ALA A 77 18.46 2.58 -30.24
CA ALA A 77 17.75 3.18 -31.37
C ALA A 77 18.26 2.64 -32.73
N ASN A 78 19.37 1.91 -32.72
CA ASN A 78 20.04 1.38 -33.90
C ASN A 78 20.25 -0.13 -33.74
N GLY A 79 19.73 -0.89 -34.71
CA GLY A 79 19.53 -2.34 -34.65
C GLY A 79 20.79 -3.20 -34.81
N ASP A 80 21.78 -3.01 -33.95
CA ASP A 80 22.91 -3.93 -33.82
C ASP A 80 22.77 -4.80 -32.54
N GLU A 81 23.03 -6.10 -32.71
CA GLU A 81 23.25 -7.18 -31.73
C GLU A 81 22.05 -8.03 -31.22
N GLU A 82 21.79 -9.13 -31.92
CA GLU A 82 22.03 -10.53 -31.49
C GLU A 82 21.71 -10.99 -30.04
N THR A 83 20.76 -10.41 -29.32
CA THR A 83 20.21 -11.06 -28.10
C THR A 83 19.06 -12.02 -28.44
N SER A 84 19.41 -13.16 -29.04
CA SER A 84 18.57 -14.08 -29.83
C SER A 84 17.40 -14.82 -29.14
N ASN A 85 16.99 -14.49 -27.92
CA ASN A 85 15.95 -15.26 -27.19
C ASN A 85 14.78 -14.45 -26.63
N VAL A 86 14.73 -13.13 -26.85
CA VAL A 86 13.59 -12.30 -26.47
C VAL A 86 12.72 -12.06 -27.69
N GLU A 87 11.49 -12.55 -27.64
CA GLU A 87 10.47 -12.28 -28.64
C GLU A 87 9.40 -11.36 -28.06
N TYR A 88 8.97 -10.40 -28.86
CA TYR A 88 7.80 -9.60 -28.54
C TYR A 88 6.56 -10.30 -29.07
N LEU A 89 5.46 -10.23 -28.32
CA LEU A 89 4.16 -10.65 -28.86
C LEU A 89 3.87 -9.87 -30.15
N ASP A 90 3.34 -10.58 -31.16
CA ASP A 90 2.84 -9.95 -32.38
C ASP A 90 1.94 -8.79 -31.99
N SER A 91 2.16 -7.61 -32.58
CA SER A 91 1.35 -6.41 -32.40
C SER A 91 -0.16 -6.69 -32.36
N LYS A 92 -0.65 -7.60 -33.19
CA LYS A 92 -2.08 -7.99 -33.24
C LYS A 92 -2.52 -8.75 -32.01
N ILE A 93 -1.69 -9.64 -31.47
CA ILE A 93 -1.97 -10.39 -30.24
C ILE A 93 -1.84 -9.46 -29.03
N ALA A 94 -0.87 -8.56 -29.07
CA ALA A 94 -0.59 -7.62 -28.00
C ALA A 94 -1.72 -6.58 -27.79
N GLU A 95 -2.54 -6.30 -28.80
CA GLU A 95 -3.75 -5.48 -28.66
C GLU A 95 -4.85 -6.18 -27.83
N TYR A 96 -4.83 -7.52 -27.78
CA TYR A 96 -5.76 -8.32 -26.97
C TYR A 96 -5.19 -8.71 -25.60
N ASP A 97 -3.97 -8.28 -25.27
CA ASP A 97 -3.43 -8.41 -23.91
C ASP A 97 -4.36 -7.63 -22.96
N GLU A 98 -4.93 -8.33 -21.99
CA GLU A 98 -5.85 -7.75 -21.01
C GLU A 98 -5.20 -6.62 -20.21
N PHE A 99 -3.87 -6.64 -20.06
CA PHE A 99 -3.09 -5.61 -19.37
C PHE A 99 -2.56 -4.53 -20.32
N SER A 100 -2.86 -4.57 -21.62
CA SER A 100 -2.40 -3.61 -22.64
C SER A 100 -2.69 -2.14 -22.27
N HIS A 101 -3.78 -1.89 -21.53
CA HIS A 101 -4.18 -0.57 -21.07
C HIS A 101 -3.42 -0.06 -19.82
N LEU A 102 -2.63 -0.92 -19.16
CA LEU A 102 -1.85 -0.58 -17.97
C LEU A 102 -0.39 -0.28 -18.37
N PRO A 103 0.05 1.00 -18.40
CA PRO A 103 1.40 1.37 -18.84
C PRO A 103 2.50 1.02 -17.83
N TRP A 104 2.10 0.72 -16.59
CA TRP A 104 2.99 0.38 -15.48
C TRP A 104 3.17 -1.12 -15.29
N LEU A 105 2.39 -1.96 -15.98
CA LEU A 105 2.44 -3.42 -15.89
C LEU A 105 2.92 -4.01 -17.21
N GLU A 106 3.95 -4.83 -17.14
CA GLU A 106 4.54 -5.52 -18.30
C GLU A 106 4.56 -7.03 -18.02
N PRO A 107 3.64 -7.81 -18.60
CA PRO A 107 3.68 -9.26 -18.51
C PRO A 107 4.91 -9.83 -19.22
N MET A 108 5.48 -10.87 -18.61
CA MET A 108 6.66 -11.58 -19.07
C MET A 108 6.39 -13.08 -18.99
N GLU A 109 6.64 -13.79 -20.07
CA GLU A 109 6.54 -15.25 -20.11
C GLU A 109 7.89 -15.85 -20.48
N VAL A 110 8.25 -16.96 -19.86
CA VAL A 110 9.42 -17.76 -20.25
C VAL A 110 8.95 -19.16 -20.57
N VAL A 111 9.15 -19.57 -21.83
CA VAL A 111 8.77 -20.89 -22.33
C VAL A 111 10.04 -21.69 -22.60
N MET A 112 10.13 -22.86 -21.98
CA MET A 112 11.17 -23.84 -22.26
C MET A 112 10.60 -24.93 -23.17
N THR A 113 11.27 -25.18 -24.28
CA THR A 113 10.86 -26.19 -25.26
C THR A 113 11.93 -27.25 -25.49
N ARG A 114 11.51 -28.44 -25.91
CA ARG A 114 12.37 -29.56 -26.31
C ARG A 114 12.08 -29.93 -27.77
N GLY A 115 13.13 -30.03 -28.58
CA GLY A 115 13.08 -30.53 -29.96
C GLY A 115 13.92 -29.72 -30.96
N ASP A 116 14.41 -30.39 -32.00
CA ASP A 116 15.12 -29.76 -33.12
C ASP A 116 14.17 -28.84 -33.89
N SER A 117 14.64 -27.65 -34.23
CA SER A 117 13.98 -26.62 -35.05
C SER A 117 13.74 -27.04 -36.52
N SER A 118 13.48 -28.32 -36.78
CA SER A 118 13.14 -28.86 -38.10
C SER A 118 11.69 -28.54 -38.48
N LEU A 119 11.51 -28.26 -39.78
CA LEU A 119 10.45 -27.47 -40.42
C LEU A 119 8.97 -27.88 -40.19
N ASP A 120 8.67 -28.99 -39.50
CA ASP A 120 7.29 -29.45 -39.25
C ASP A 120 7.02 -29.91 -37.79
N GLY A 121 8.01 -29.88 -36.90
CA GLY A 121 7.88 -30.40 -35.53
C GLY A 121 7.38 -29.35 -34.54
N ARG A 122 6.16 -29.50 -34.01
CA ARG A 122 5.72 -28.70 -32.85
C ARG A 122 6.67 -28.94 -31.67
N ALA A 123 7.50 -27.96 -31.35
CA ALA A 123 8.38 -28.02 -30.19
C ALA A 123 7.54 -28.30 -28.92
N GLU A 124 7.95 -29.29 -28.15
CA GLU A 124 7.24 -29.70 -26.95
C GLU A 124 7.55 -28.70 -25.83
N ILE A 125 6.52 -28.05 -25.26
CA ILE A 125 6.71 -27.19 -24.10
C ILE A 125 6.96 -28.08 -22.88
N VAL A 126 8.14 -27.96 -22.30
CA VAL A 126 8.57 -28.75 -21.12
C VAL A 126 8.60 -27.94 -19.83
N GLY A 127 8.56 -26.61 -19.95
CA GLY A 127 8.47 -25.70 -18.83
C GLY A 127 7.92 -24.33 -19.21
N PHE A 128 7.31 -23.67 -18.25
CA PHE A 128 6.66 -22.37 -18.39
C PHE A 128 6.87 -21.54 -17.12
N CYS A 129 7.03 -20.24 -17.27
CA CYS A 129 6.94 -19.28 -16.18
C CYS A 129 6.18 -18.04 -16.61
N GLY A 130 5.19 -17.64 -15.82
CA GLY A 130 4.44 -16.39 -15.95
C GLY A 130 4.88 -15.40 -14.88
N ALA A 131 5.16 -14.16 -15.28
CA ALA A 131 5.57 -13.10 -14.39
C ALA A 131 5.06 -11.72 -14.85
N LYS A 132 5.05 -10.76 -13.93
CA LYS A 132 4.61 -9.38 -14.14
C LYS A 132 5.68 -8.42 -13.63
N LEU A 133 6.20 -7.58 -14.52
CA LEU A 133 7.09 -6.48 -14.15
C LEU A 133 6.26 -5.21 -13.87
N ILE A 134 6.20 -4.84 -12.60
CA ILE A 134 5.46 -3.72 -12.05
C ILE A 134 6.39 -2.51 -11.91
N ARG A 135 6.11 -1.46 -12.69
CA ARG A 135 6.81 -0.17 -12.65
C ARG A 135 6.24 0.70 -11.53
N ARG A 136 6.54 0.32 -10.28
CA ARG A 136 5.94 0.91 -9.08
C ARG A 136 6.06 2.44 -9.04
N THR A 137 7.20 2.99 -9.45
CA THR A 137 7.42 4.45 -9.50
C THR A 137 6.40 5.19 -10.36
N LYS A 138 5.83 4.54 -11.39
CA LYS A 138 4.78 5.13 -12.24
C LYS A 138 3.40 5.16 -11.58
N ILE A 139 3.22 4.44 -10.47
CA ILE A 139 1.93 4.29 -9.81
C ILE A 139 1.95 4.60 -8.32
N ARG A 140 3.09 5.00 -7.74
CA ARG A 140 3.29 5.24 -6.29
C ARG A 140 2.13 6.02 -5.65
N ARG A 141 1.77 7.18 -6.23
CA ARG A 141 0.67 8.07 -5.79
C ARG A 141 -0.72 7.41 -5.79
N LYS A 142 -0.92 6.35 -6.55
CA LYS A 142 -2.18 5.64 -6.76
C LYS A 142 -2.00 4.14 -6.60
N PHE A 143 -1.04 3.71 -5.78
CA PHE A 143 -0.52 2.35 -5.83
C PHE A 143 -1.62 1.31 -5.66
N TYR A 144 -2.37 1.37 -4.56
CA TYR A 144 -3.53 0.51 -4.34
C TYR A 144 -4.56 0.56 -5.47
N ARG A 145 -4.92 1.76 -5.95
CA ARG A 145 -5.93 1.92 -7.00
C ARG A 145 -5.51 1.29 -8.33
N GLN A 146 -4.22 1.33 -8.65
CA GLN A 146 -3.72 0.74 -9.90
C GLN A 146 -3.58 -0.77 -9.74
N MET A 147 -3.01 -1.23 -8.62
CA MET A 147 -2.83 -2.65 -8.33
C MET A 147 -4.15 -3.41 -8.15
N SER A 148 -5.24 -2.74 -7.76
CA SER A 148 -6.57 -3.34 -7.62
C SER A 148 -7.32 -3.53 -8.94
N LYS A 149 -6.83 -2.98 -10.06
CA LYS A 149 -7.52 -3.09 -11.37
C LYS A 149 -7.44 -4.49 -11.98
N THR A 150 -6.43 -5.25 -11.59
CA THR A 150 -6.14 -6.57 -12.16
C THR A 150 -6.95 -7.66 -11.44
N PHE A 151 -7.28 -7.46 -10.16
CA PHE A 151 -8.08 -8.37 -9.34
C PHE A 151 -7.52 -9.80 -9.30
N ASP A 152 -6.20 -9.89 -9.16
CA ASP A 152 -5.36 -11.10 -9.25
C ASP A 152 -4.22 -11.06 -8.20
N GLU A 153 -3.13 -11.83 -8.39
CA GLU A 153 -1.99 -11.85 -7.46
C GLU A 153 -1.36 -10.48 -7.18
N PRO A 154 -1.13 -9.59 -8.16
CA PRO A 154 -0.77 -8.19 -7.90
C PRO A 154 -1.65 -7.49 -6.86
N THR A 155 -2.97 -7.71 -6.90
CA THR A 155 -3.90 -7.13 -5.91
C THR A 155 -3.62 -7.66 -4.51
N LEU A 156 -3.42 -8.98 -4.35
CA LEU A 156 -3.03 -9.59 -3.07
C LEU A 156 -1.70 -9.03 -2.57
N LEU A 157 -0.69 -9.00 -3.44
CA LEU A 157 0.64 -8.49 -3.12
C LEU A 157 0.57 -7.06 -2.58
N ALA A 158 -0.17 -6.20 -3.27
CA ALA A 158 -0.30 -4.79 -2.90
C ALA A 158 -0.91 -4.64 -1.51
N PHE A 159 -2.02 -5.33 -1.23
CA PHE A 159 -2.74 -5.17 0.03
C PHE A 159 -2.15 -5.96 1.21
N ASP A 160 -1.33 -6.97 0.96
CA ASP A 160 -0.65 -7.74 2.00
C ASP A 160 0.64 -7.05 2.46
N LEU A 161 1.55 -6.75 1.53
CA LEU A 161 2.90 -6.27 1.85
C LEU A 161 3.01 -4.75 1.98
N PHE A 162 2.30 -4.01 1.13
CA PHE A 162 2.59 -2.60 0.93
C PHE A 162 1.51 -1.70 1.52
N ASP A 163 1.87 -0.45 1.84
CA ASP A 163 0.95 0.62 2.17
C ASP A 163 0.29 1.20 0.91
N ARG A 164 -0.54 2.25 1.10
CA ARG A 164 -1.27 2.90 -0.02
C ARG A 164 -0.36 3.56 -1.06
N PHE A 165 0.92 3.78 -0.74
CA PHE A 165 1.93 4.42 -1.58
C PHE A 165 2.91 3.40 -2.18
N GLY A 166 2.83 2.13 -1.78
CA GLY A 166 3.72 1.08 -2.27
C GLY A 166 5.01 0.94 -1.46
N ASN A 167 5.07 1.48 -0.24
CA ASN A 167 6.13 1.20 0.73
C ASN A 167 5.80 -0.07 1.50
N LEU A 168 6.79 -0.81 1.97
CA LEU A 168 6.60 -1.94 2.86
C LEU A 168 5.91 -1.45 4.13
N LYS A 169 4.91 -2.20 4.61
CA LYS A 169 4.23 -1.82 5.85
C LYS A 169 5.16 -1.96 7.04
N ASP A 170 5.06 -1.02 7.98
CA ASP A 170 5.76 -1.02 9.28
C ASP A 170 5.61 -2.33 10.07
N ASP A 171 4.51 -3.06 9.85
CA ASP A 171 4.26 -4.41 10.35
C ASP A 171 5.41 -5.40 10.05
N TYR A 172 6.14 -5.18 8.97
CA TYR A 172 7.24 -6.03 8.53
C TYR A 172 8.62 -5.47 8.90
N GLU A 173 8.65 -4.24 9.41
CA GLU A 173 9.87 -3.54 9.83
C GLU A 173 10.08 -3.68 11.34
N ASP A 174 9.12 -3.19 12.13
CA ASP A 174 9.32 -3.01 13.57
C ASP A 174 8.58 -4.04 14.43
N HIS A 175 7.60 -4.74 13.86
CA HIS A 175 6.70 -5.59 14.64
C HIS A 175 7.43 -6.77 15.30
N ALA A 176 7.19 -6.97 16.60
CA ALA A 176 7.92 -7.94 17.43
C ALA A 176 7.95 -9.38 16.87
N ILE A 177 6.88 -9.81 16.19
CA ILE A 177 6.77 -11.16 15.62
C ILE A 177 6.80 -11.16 14.10
N ARG A 178 6.27 -10.11 13.46
CA ARG A 178 5.95 -10.14 12.02
C ARG A 178 7.09 -9.58 11.19
N LYS A 179 8.02 -8.87 11.82
CA LYS A 179 9.22 -8.39 11.16
C LYS A 179 10.03 -9.52 10.58
N GLY A 180 10.55 -9.27 9.38
CA GLY A 180 11.34 -10.22 8.64
C GLY A 180 12.82 -10.12 8.96
N LEU A 181 13.60 -10.64 8.02
CA LEU A 181 15.01 -10.27 7.95
C LEU A 181 15.10 -8.76 7.68
N PRO A 182 15.95 -8.00 8.39
CA PRO A 182 16.15 -6.56 8.18
C PRO A 182 16.64 -6.15 6.78
N MET A 183 16.89 -7.13 5.90
CA MET A 183 17.35 -6.89 4.53
C MET A 183 16.29 -6.27 3.62
N TRP A 184 15.01 -6.36 4.01
CA TRP A 184 13.90 -5.82 3.22
C TRP A 184 13.77 -4.31 3.37
N GLU A 185 14.10 -3.76 4.54
CA GLU A 185 14.05 -2.32 4.80
C GLU A 185 15.31 -1.56 4.35
N PRO A 186 15.15 -0.25 4.03
CA PRO A 186 14.01 0.38 3.34
C PRO A 186 14.06 0.10 1.82
N ARG A 187 14.76 -0.96 1.42
CA ARG A 187 15.10 -1.23 0.01
C ARG A 187 13.90 -1.73 -0.78
N LEU A 188 13.00 -2.45 -0.13
CA LEU A 188 11.78 -2.92 -0.77
C LEU A 188 10.88 -1.76 -1.15
N ASP A 189 11.03 -0.54 -0.63
CA ASP A 189 10.25 0.65 -1.00
C ASP A 189 10.63 1.25 -2.35
N GLN A 190 11.79 0.86 -2.87
CA GLN A 190 12.41 1.46 -4.05
C GLN A 190 12.47 0.51 -5.25
N GLY A 191 12.42 1.10 -6.45
CA GLY A 191 12.57 0.37 -7.70
C GLY A 191 11.33 -0.43 -8.13
N ASP A 192 11.51 -1.18 -9.21
CA ASP A 192 10.49 -2.01 -9.82
C ASP A 192 10.30 -3.34 -9.06
N ILE A 193 9.14 -3.98 -9.25
CA ILE A 193 8.83 -5.29 -8.68
C ILE A 193 8.61 -6.28 -9.82
N LEU A 194 9.32 -7.41 -9.80
CA LEU A 194 9.06 -8.55 -10.67
C LEU A 194 8.28 -9.60 -9.87
N LEU A 195 6.97 -9.68 -10.09
CA LEU A 195 6.12 -10.69 -9.47
C LEU A 195 6.12 -11.95 -10.33
N ILE A 196 6.59 -13.08 -9.79
CA ILE A 196 6.48 -14.39 -10.44
C ILE A 196 5.21 -15.07 -9.95
N GLU A 197 4.29 -15.32 -10.87
CA GLU A 197 2.99 -15.93 -10.59
C GLU A 197 3.06 -17.44 -10.75
N ASP A 198 3.59 -17.92 -11.88
CA ASP A 198 3.59 -19.34 -12.19
C ASP A 198 4.97 -19.85 -12.57
N ILE A 199 5.30 -21.06 -12.09
CA ILE A 199 6.43 -21.85 -12.58
C ILE A 199 5.97 -23.30 -12.72
N ILE A 200 5.91 -23.79 -13.95
CA ILE A 200 5.42 -25.12 -14.28
C ILE A 200 6.51 -25.88 -14.99
N ILE A 201 6.88 -27.05 -14.48
CA ILE A 201 7.75 -28.02 -15.17
C ILE A 201 6.98 -29.31 -15.36
N GLU A 202 6.91 -29.76 -16.60
CA GLU A 202 6.25 -31.00 -16.99
C GLU A 202 6.88 -32.20 -16.26
N LYS A 203 6.04 -33.10 -15.74
CA LYS A 203 6.47 -34.17 -14.81
C LYS A 203 7.70 -34.95 -15.30
N PRO A 204 7.82 -35.34 -16.59
CA PRO A 204 8.98 -36.08 -17.09
C PRO A 204 10.31 -35.31 -17.06
N TYR A 205 10.27 -33.97 -16.94
CA TYR A 205 11.44 -33.08 -17.02
C TYR A 205 11.80 -32.42 -15.69
N ARG A 206 11.10 -32.78 -14.61
CA ARG A 206 11.43 -32.33 -13.27
C ARG A 206 12.80 -32.85 -12.86
N ARG A 207 13.45 -32.16 -11.90
CA ARG A 207 14.79 -32.49 -11.38
C ARG A 207 15.95 -32.35 -12.38
N LEU A 208 15.71 -31.81 -13.58
CA LEU A 208 16.75 -31.48 -14.56
C LEU A 208 17.30 -30.04 -14.43
N GLY A 209 16.95 -29.33 -13.36
CA GLY A 209 17.35 -27.94 -13.14
C GLY A 209 16.68 -26.91 -14.06
N LEU A 210 15.66 -27.29 -14.84
CA LEU A 210 15.02 -26.41 -15.83
C LEU A 210 14.35 -25.19 -15.20
N ALA A 211 13.67 -25.34 -14.06
CA ALA A 211 13.05 -24.22 -13.34
C ALA A 211 14.09 -23.14 -12.96
N LYS A 212 15.27 -23.55 -12.50
CA LYS A 212 16.37 -22.62 -12.19
C LYS A 212 16.81 -21.86 -13.45
N LYS A 213 16.97 -22.55 -14.58
CA LYS A 213 17.33 -21.93 -15.87
C LYS A 213 16.28 -20.90 -16.30
N ILE A 214 15.00 -21.23 -16.17
CA ILE A 214 13.88 -20.35 -16.48
C ILE A 214 13.94 -19.07 -15.62
N VAL A 215 14.05 -19.21 -14.30
CA VAL A 215 14.14 -18.06 -13.40
C VAL A 215 15.39 -17.22 -13.68
N THR A 216 16.55 -17.82 -13.88
CA THR A 216 17.78 -17.09 -14.24
C THR A 216 17.60 -16.24 -15.50
N ALA A 217 17.02 -16.81 -16.55
CA ALA A 217 16.80 -16.09 -17.80
C ALA A 217 15.77 -14.94 -17.65
N LEU A 218 14.75 -15.16 -16.82
CA LEU A 218 13.79 -14.11 -16.46
C LEU A 218 14.50 -12.95 -15.74
N LEU A 219 15.32 -13.24 -14.73
CA LEU A 219 16.06 -12.22 -13.96
C LEU A 219 17.02 -11.41 -14.82
N GLU A 220 17.76 -12.07 -15.71
CA GLU A 220 18.66 -11.41 -16.66
C GLU A 220 17.90 -10.44 -17.58
N THR A 221 16.73 -10.87 -18.05
CA THR A 221 15.89 -10.04 -18.91
C THR A 221 15.30 -8.86 -18.17
N THR A 222 14.81 -9.06 -16.95
CA THR A 222 14.31 -7.97 -16.10
C THR A 222 15.41 -6.96 -15.80
N LYS A 223 16.64 -7.42 -15.50
CA LYS A 223 17.79 -6.53 -15.27
C LYS A 223 18.15 -5.65 -16.47
N ARG A 224 17.91 -6.11 -17.70
CA ARG A 224 18.07 -5.28 -18.90
C ARG A 224 17.01 -4.19 -18.96
N LYS A 225 15.79 -4.49 -18.52
CA LYS A 225 14.61 -3.62 -18.58
C LYS A 225 14.46 -2.60 -17.45
N THR A 226 15.23 -2.70 -16.38
CA THR A 226 15.11 -1.82 -15.21
C THR A 226 16.26 -0.81 -15.13
N LYS A 227 15.97 0.43 -14.69
CA LYS A 227 16.98 1.47 -14.35
C LYS A 227 17.30 1.39 -12.87
N GLY A 228 18.05 0.36 -12.45
CA GLY A 228 18.46 0.22 -11.05
C GLY A 228 18.22 -1.18 -10.53
N GLY A 229 18.16 -1.31 -9.20
CA GLY A 229 17.75 -2.56 -8.59
C GLY A 229 16.24 -2.72 -8.59
N PHE A 230 15.80 -3.95 -8.44
CA PHE A 230 14.40 -4.35 -8.39
C PHE A 230 14.27 -5.49 -7.38
N ALA A 231 13.06 -5.66 -6.85
CA ALA A 231 12.72 -6.81 -6.05
C ALA A 231 12.05 -7.86 -6.93
N VAL A 232 12.36 -9.13 -6.71
CA VAL A 232 11.63 -10.24 -7.31
C VAL A 232 10.80 -10.85 -6.21
N ILE A 233 9.50 -10.98 -6.42
CA ILE A 233 8.59 -11.49 -5.40
C ILE A 233 7.84 -12.69 -5.97
N LEU A 234 7.65 -13.72 -5.17
CA LEU A 234 6.81 -14.87 -5.50
C LEU A 234 6.09 -15.38 -4.27
N TRP A 235 4.98 -16.08 -4.48
CA TRP A 235 4.29 -16.87 -3.46
C TRP A 235 4.55 -18.35 -3.75
N PRO A 236 5.36 -19.06 -2.95
CA PRO A 236 5.80 -20.43 -3.25
C PRO A 236 4.74 -21.45 -2.83
N GLU A 237 3.63 -21.49 -3.58
CA GLU A 237 2.52 -22.42 -3.39
C GLU A 237 2.19 -23.12 -4.71
N SER A 238 2.05 -24.44 -4.69
CA SER A 238 1.76 -25.23 -5.90
C SER A 238 0.27 -25.29 -6.24
N SER A 239 -0.61 -24.95 -5.30
CA SER A 239 -2.08 -25.03 -5.44
C SER A 239 -2.79 -23.71 -5.16
N LYS A 240 -2.29 -22.61 -5.72
CA LYS A 240 -2.81 -21.24 -5.47
C LYS A 240 -4.31 -21.09 -5.74
N ASP A 241 -4.80 -21.69 -6.82
CA ASP A 241 -6.21 -21.57 -7.26
C ASP A 241 -7.22 -22.00 -6.19
N VAL A 242 -6.86 -23.01 -5.38
CA VAL A 242 -7.77 -23.58 -4.37
C VAL A 242 -8.07 -22.57 -3.28
N HIS A 243 -7.12 -21.67 -2.98
CA HIS A 243 -7.20 -20.79 -1.83
C HIS A 243 -7.19 -19.30 -2.17
N PHE A 244 -7.07 -18.94 -3.45
CA PHE A 244 -6.96 -17.56 -3.88
C PHE A 244 -8.13 -16.69 -3.38
N GLN A 245 -9.37 -17.18 -3.49
CA GLN A 245 -10.56 -16.44 -3.04
C GLN A 245 -10.60 -16.26 -1.51
N ASP A 246 -10.19 -17.27 -0.75
CA ASP A 246 -10.13 -17.20 0.71
C ASP A 246 -9.06 -16.18 1.16
N LEU A 247 -7.90 -16.19 0.50
CA LEU A 247 -6.83 -15.21 0.73
C LEU A 247 -7.25 -13.79 0.36
N LEU A 248 -7.89 -13.63 -0.79
CA LEU A 248 -8.42 -12.34 -1.23
C LEU A 248 -9.42 -11.81 -0.20
N THR A 249 -10.32 -12.68 0.27
CA THR A 249 -11.29 -12.33 1.30
C THR A 249 -10.63 -11.88 2.60
N ALA A 250 -9.60 -12.58 3.05
CA ALA A 250 -8.94 -12.28 4.31
C ALA A 250 -8.02 -11.07 4.25
N ILE A 251 -7.23 -10.95 3.20
CA ILE A 251 -6.27 -9.85 3.02
C ILE A 251 -7.02 -8.57 2.66
N VAL A 252 -7.95 -8.64 1.71
CA VAL A 252 -8.57 -7.43 1.16
C VAL A 252 -9.81 -7.01 1.95
N GLY A 253 -10.54 -7.96 2.52
CA GLY A 253 -11.85 -7.68 3.09
C GLY A 253 -11.88 -6.85 4.35
N ASP A 254 -13.06 -6.27 4.61
CA ASP A 254 -13.32 -5.33 5.70
C ASP A 254 -13.25 -5.97 7.11
N SER A 255 -13.08 -7.29 7.18
CA SER A 255 -12.96 -8.02 8.44
C SER A 255 -11.64 -7.75 9.14
N GLY A 256 -10.64 -7.12 8.50
CA GLY A 256 -9.46 -6.65 9.22
C GLY A 256 -8.61 -7.78 9.84
N ASN A 257 -8.40 -8.88 9.11
CA ASN A 257 -7.79 -10.11 9.63
C ASN A 257 -8.48 -10.72 10.86
N VAL A 258 -9.74 -10.36 11.17
CA VAL A 258 -10.55 -11.05 12.20
C VAL A 258 -10.60 -12.56 11.92
N HIS A 259 -10.46 -12.95 10.64
CA HIS A 259 -10.28 -14.34 10.23
C HIS A 259 -8.93 -14.47 9.51
N ARG A 260 -7.92 -15.07 10.17
CA ARG A 260 -6.75 -15.62 9.47
C ARG A 260 -7.19 -16.96 8.88
N PRO A 261 -7.48 -17.07 7.57
CA PRO A 261 -7.92 -18.32 6.98
C PRO A 261 -6.84 -19.39 7.12
N GLU A 262 -7.29 -20.65 7.20
CA GLU A 262 -6.43 -21.86 7.29
C GLU A 262 -5.36 -21.91 6.21
N VAL A 263 -5.62 -21.30 5.05
CA VAL A 263 -4.63 -21.17 3.97
C VAL A 263 -3.32 -20.55 4.43
N PHE A 264 -3.31 -19.62 5.39
CA PHE A 264 -2.05 -19.06 5.90
C PHE A 264 -1.23 -20.06 6.72
N ASP A 265 -1.86 -21.14 7.18
CA ASP A 265 -1.20 -22.26 7.86
C ASP A 265 -0.79 -23.36 6.85
N HIS A 266 -1.30 -23.30 5.61
CA HIS A 266 -0.86 -24.18 4.53
C HIS A 266 0.49 -23.71 4.00
N HIS A 267 1.47 -24.62 4.03
CA HIS A 267 2.82 -24.35 3.54
C HIS A 267 3.27 -25.51 2.66
N ASP A 268 3.44 -25.25 1.36
CA ASP A 268 4.14 -26.17 0.48
C ASP A 268 5.65 -26.15 0.80
N SER A 269 6.04 -26.99 1.76
CA SER A 269 7.44 -27.14 2.18
C SER A 269 8.40 -27.44 1.02
N VAL A 270 7.93 -28.11 -0.04
CA VAL A 270 8.74 -28.45 -1.22
C VAL A 270 8.95 -27.21 -2.08
N ALA A 271 7.89 -26.44 -2.35
CA ALA A 271 7.98 -25.18 -3.08
C ALA A 271 8.81 -24.14 -2.33
N ILE A 272 8.66 -24.04 -1.00
CA ILE A 272 9.47 -23.17 -0.13
C ILE A 272 10.95 -23.56 -0.19
N ALA A 273 11.29 -24.84 -0.01
CA ALA A 273 12.67 -25.32 -0.08
C ALA A 273 13.29 -25.04 -1.45
N TRP A 274 12.50 -25.21 -2.52
CA TRP A 274 12.93 -24.88 -3.87
C TRP A 274 13.16 -23.37 -4.06
N ALA A 275 12.26 -22.50 -3.61
CA ALA A 275 12.44 -21.05 -3.68
C ALA A 275 13.69 -20.59 -2.92
N ARG A 276 13.90 -21.12 -1.71
CA ARG A 276 15.11 -20.88 -0.90
C ARG A 276 16.39 -21.28 -1.62
N SER A 277 16.36 -22.40 -2.35
CA SER A 277 17.51 -22.86 -3.16
C SER A 277 17.88 -21.91 -4.31
N LEU A 278 16.96 -21.02 -4.69
CA LEU A 278 17.20 -19.94 -5.66
C LEU A 278 17.60 -18.61 -5.01
N GLY A 279 17.72 -18.58 -3.67
CA GLY A 279 18.09 -17.38 -2.93
C GLY A 279 16.91 -16.54 -2.45
N PHE A 280 15.67 -16.96 -2.72
CA PHE A 280 14.51 -16.28 -2.17
C PHE A 280 14.46 -16.44 -0.64
N ARG A 281 13.99 -15.41 0.05
CA ARG A 281 13.80 -15.36 1.50
C ARG A 281 12.42 -14.82 1.82
N ARG A 282 11.86 -15.18 2.97
CA ARG A 282 10.51 -14.72 3.34
C ARG A 282 10.51 -13.23 3.67
N ILE A 283 9.47 -12.51 3.27
CA ILE A 283 9.23 -11.11 3.65
C ILE A 283 8.37 -11.10 4.90
N GLY A 284 9.00 -10.95 6.08
CA GLY A 284 8.29 -10.98 7.35
C GLY A 284 7.52 -12.27 7.59
N SER A 285 6.38 -12.17 8.26
CA SER A 285 5.43 -13.27 8.43
C SER A 285 4.45 -13.46 7.25
N SER A 286 4.70 -12.81 6.11
CA SER A 286 3.79 -12.88 4.97
C SER A 286 3.89 -14.21 4.20
N ILE A 287 2.99 -14.38 3.24
CA ILE A 287 3.04 -15.49 2.26
C ILE A 287 4.12 -15.29 1.18
N TRP A 288 4.70 -14.09 1.11
CA TRP A 288 5.57 -13.68 0.03
C TRP A 288 7.04 -13.94 0.33
N PHE A 289 7.74 -14.35 -0.71
CA PHE A 289 9.18 -14.52 -0.72
C PHE A 289 9.79 -13.54 -1.70
N GLY A 290 10.83 -12.84 -1.26
CA GLY A 290 11.56 -11.88 -2.06
C GLY A 290 12.93 -12.39 -2.48
N LEU A 291 13.45 -11.85 -3.57
CA LEU A 291 14.86 -11.89 -3.95
C LEU A 291 15.30 -10.47 -4.35
N ALA A 292 16.29 -9.99 -3.61
CA ALA A 292 16.90 -8.67 -3.74
C ALA A 292 17.84 -8.61 -4.96
N CYS A 293 17.51 -7.85 -6.01
CA CYS A 293 18.37 -7.70 -7.20
C CYS A 293 19.12 -6.36 -7.26
N TRP A 294 19.58 -5.85 -6.10
CA TRP A 294 20.44 -4.66 -6.02
C TRP A 294 21.93 -5.04 -6.01
N ARG A 295 22.81 -4.12 -6.45
CA ARG A 295 24.27 -4.35 -6.47
C ARG A 295 24.82 -4.41 -5.05
N GLY A 296 25.72 -5.36 -4.77
CA GLY A 296 26.52 -5.38 -3.54
C GLY A 296 25.81 -5.92 -2.29
N LEU A 297 24.61 -6.49 -2.40
CA LEU A 297 24.03 -7.23 -1.28
C LEU A 297 24.68 -8.61 -1.16
N TYR A 298 25.33 -8.82 -0.02
CA TYR A 298 25.53 -10.15 0.52
C TYR A 298 24.31 -10.49 1.37
N ILE A 299 23.60 -11.55 1.00
CA ILE A 299 22.55 -12.13 1.86
C ILE A 299 23.30 -13.10 2.78
N PRO A 300 23.32 -12.85 4.11
CA PRO A 300 23.92 -13.81 5.03
C PRO A 300 23.26 -15.18 4.85
N ASP A 301 24.09 -16.22 4.83
CA ASP A 301 23.61 -17.59 5.05
C ASP A 301 23.13 -17.66 6.50
N GLY A 302 21.88 -17.27 6.73
CA GLY A 302 21.20 -17.30 8.03
C GLY A 302 19.89 -18.07 7.93
N ASP A 303 19.41 -18.56 9.07
CA ASP A 303 18.10 -19.20 9.19
C ASP A 303 17.01 -18.21 8.73
N ASP A 304 16.40 -18.53 7.58
CA ASP A 304 15.29 -17.77 7.02
C ASP A 304 14.12 -17.78 8.00
N TYR A 305 13.49 -16.63 8.23
CA TYR A 305 12.38 -16.54 9.16
C TYR A 305 11.19 -17.34 8.61
N ASP A 306 10.73 -18.33 9.37
CA ASP A 306 9.43 -18.97 9.17
C ASP A 306 8.50 -18.57 10.31
N PRO A 307 7.27 -18.10 10.00
CA PRO A 307 6.31 -17.78 11.04
C PRO A 307 6.02 -19.05 11.86
N PRO A 308 5.78 -18.89 13.17
CA PRO A 308 5.47 -20.04 14.02
C PRO A 308 4.20 -20.72 13.52
N VAL A 309 4.25 -22.06 13.41
CA VAL A 309 3.07 -22.86 13.05
C VAL A 309 2.05 -22.70 14.16
N PHE A 310 0.92 -22.08 13.83
CA PHE A 310 -0.16 -21.91 14.78
C PHE A 310 -0.91 -23.24 14.94
N LYS A 311 -0.89 -23.79 16.16
CA LYS A 311 -1.72 -24.95 16.51
C LYS A 311 -3.01 -24.43 17.13
N ARG A 312 -4.12 -24.58 16.40
CA ARG A 312 -5.45 -24.27 16.92
C ARG A 312 -5.71 -25.10 18.18
N ALA A 313 -5.83 -24.44 19.32
CA ALA A 313 -6.21 -25.09 20.55
C ALA A 313 -7.67 -25.57 20.44
N VAL A 314 -7.89 -26.86 20.64
CA VAL A 314 -9.24 -27.47 20.64
C VAL A 314 -9.95 -27.28 21.99
N GLN A 315 -9.21 -26.87 23.02
CA GLN A 315 -9.68 -26.68 24.39
C GLN A 315 -9.76 -25.19 24.72
N ASP A 316 -10.76 -24.81 25.52
CA ASP A 316 -11.02 -23.44 26.00
C ASP A 316 -11.46 -22.42 24.93
N THR A 317 -12.46 -22.79 24.13
CA THR A 317 -13.09 -21.88 23.17
C THR A 317 -14.05 -20.90 23.83
N LEU A 318 -14.02 -19.63 23.40
CA LEU A 318 -15.01 -18.63 23.84
C LEU A 318 -16.44 -19.06 23.46
N PRO A 319 -17.44 -18.89 24.36
CA PRO A 319 -18.84 -19.21 24.09
C PRO A 319 -19.40 -18.49 22.86
N GLU A 320 -20.28 -19.17 22.11
CA GLU A 320 -20.98 -18.58 20.96
C GLU A 320 -21.76 -17.31 21.33
N SER A 321 -22.30 -17.27 22.55
CA SER A 321 -23.02 -16.10 23.09
C SER A 321 -22.17 -14.84 23.19
N ILE A 322 -20.84 -14.96 23.17
CA ILE A 322 -19.91 -13.82 23.12
C ILE A 322 -19.50 -13.56 21.66
N ARG A 323 -19.14 -14.62 20.93
CA ARG A 323 -18.60 -14.51 19.56
C ARG A 323 -19.59 -13.93 18.55
N ALA A 324 -20.89 -14.13 18.76
CA ALA A 324 -21.93 -13.64 17.86
C ALA A 324 -22.42 -12.22 18.18
N GLU A 325 -21.99 -11.61 19.28
CA GLU A 325 -22.51 -10.31 19.73
C GLU A 325 -21.75 -9.13 19.14
N SER A 326 -22.51 -8.21 18.53
CA SER A 326 -21.99 -6.97 17.92
C SER A 326 -22.35 -5.71 18.72
N SER A 327 -23.26 -5.81 19.69
CA SER A 327 -23.65 -4.71 20.56
C SER A 327 -22.80 -4.70 21.82
N ASP A 328 -22.21 -3.54 22.16
CA ASP A 328 -21.34 -3.40 23.32
C ASP A 328 -22.02 -3.85 24.62
N ARG A 329 -23.26 -3.37 24.86
CA ARG A 329 -24.03 -3.74 26.05
C ARG A 329 -24.32 -5.24 26.14
N MET A 330 -24.63 -5.88 25.01
CA MET A 330 -24.96 -7.31 24.98
C MET A 330 -23.70 -8.16 25.13
N PHE A 331 -22.61 -7.78 24.45
CA PHE A 331 -21.30 -8.38 24.60
C PHE A 331 -20.81 -8.29 26.04
N LEU A 332 -20.87 -7.10 26.67
CA LEU A 332 -20.49 -6.88 28.05
C LEU A 332 -21.29 -7.80 29.00
N LYS A 333 -22.60 -7.90 28.81
CA LYS A 333 -23.45 -8.78 29.62
C LYS A 333 -23.04 -10.25 29.46
N ALA A 334 -22.81 -10.70 28.23
CA ALA A 334 -22.38 -12.08 27.95
C ALA A 334 -20.99 -12.37 28.55
N ALA A 335 -20.06 -11.42 28.41
CA ALA A 335 -18.71 -11.49 28.98
C ALA A 335 -18.73 -11.56 30.51
N GLN A 336 -19.54 -10.72 31.16
CA GLN A 336 -19.73 -10.75 32.61
C GLN A 336 -20.33 -12.08 33.09
N GLN A 337 -21.34 -12.61 32.40
CA GLN A 337 -21.95 -13.90 32.74
C GLN A 337 -20.98 -15.08 32.59
N TYR A 338 -20.12 -15.04 31.57
CA TYR A 338 -19.06 -16.03 31.38
C TYR A 338 -18.03 -15.94 32.51
N VAL A 339 -17.54 -14.73 32.79
CA VAL A 339 -16.51 -14.48 33.80
C VAL A 339 -16.96 -14.74 35.23
N GLN A 340 -18.24 -14.51 35.57
CA GLN A 340 -18.77 -14.83 36.91
C GLN A 340 -18.59 -16.32 37.29
N GLN A 341 -18.44 -17.20 36.31
CA GLN A 341 -18.25 -18.63 36.51
C GLN A 341 -16.76 -19.00 36.65
N ILE A 342 -15.87 -18.03 36.46
CA ILE A 342 -14.42 -18.21 36.31
C ILE A 342 -13.70 -17.65 37.54
N LYS A 343 -12.82 -18.44 38.15
CA LYS A 343 -11.95 -17.95 39.23
C LYS A 343 -10.92 -16.94 38.69
N PRO A 344 -10.49 -15.93 39.46
CA PRO A 344 -9.51 -14.94 39.01
C PRO A 344 -8.21 -15.52 38.42
N ASP A 345 -7.73 -16.64 38.96
CA ASP A 345 -6.49 -17.30 38.51
C ASP A 345 -6.73 -18.43 37.48
N SER A 346 -7.95 -18.54 36.94
CA SER A 346 -8.32 -19.61 36.01
C SER A 346 -7.78 -19.34 34.61
N GLN A 347 -7.31 -20.40 33.95
CA GLN A 347 -6.90 -20.37 32.54
C GLN A 347 -8.04 -19.99 31.59
N GLN A 348 -9.30 -20.13 32.01
CA GLN A 348 -10.47 -19.80 31.20
C GLN A 348 -10.58 -18.30 30.86
N TRP A 349 -9.89 -17.42 31.60
CA TRP A 349 -9.74 -16.01 31.19
C TRP A 349 -9.05 -15.83 29.84
N PHE A 350 -8.21 -16.79 29.47
CA PHE A 350 -7.42 -16.81 28.25
C PHE A 350 -8.05 -17.69 27.17
N ALA A 351 -9.34 -18.00 27.32
CA ALA A 351 -10.12 -18.63 26.27
C ALA A 351 -10.05 -17.80 24.98
N ILE A 352 -9.98 -18.50 23.86
CA ILE A 352 -9.79 -17.92 22.54
C ILE A 352 -10.85 -18.39 21.54
N ASP A 353 -11.03 -17.67 20.45
CA ASP A 353 -11.75 -18.19 19.28
C ASP A 353 -10.83 -19.02 18.37
N LYS A 354 -11.36 -19.44 17.21
CA LYS A 354 -10.61 -20.20 16.18
C LYS A 354 -9.41 -19.42 15.60
N GLU A 355 -9.35 -18.11 15.79
CA GLU A 355 -8.27 -17.22 15.36
C GLU A 355 -7.32 -16.81 16.49
N ALA A 356 -7.40 -17.45 17.66
CA ALA A 356 -6.67 -17.06 18.84
C ALA A 356 -7.01 -15.65 19.37
N ASN A 357 -8.14 -15.08 18.98
CA ASN A 357 -8.60 -13.83 19.57
C ASN A 357 -9.13 -14.11 20.99
N THR A 358 -8.55 -13.42 21.96
CA THR A 358 -9.08 -13.41 23.34
C THR A 358 -10.34 -12.56 23.44
N LEU A 359 -10.98 -12.57 24.61
CA LEU A 359 -12.11 -11.69 24.90
C LEU A 359 -11.81 -10.20 24.61
N LEU A 360 -10.59 -9.74 24.92
CA LEU A 360 -10.16 -8.36 24.70
C LEU A 360 -9.98 -8.04 23.21
N HIS A 361 -9.45 -8.98 22.42
CA HIS A 361 -9.36 -8.84 20.97
C HIS A 361 -10.74 -8.65 20.35
N LEU A 362 -11.71 -9.50 20.72
CA LEU A 362 -13.07 -9.42 20.18
C LEU A 362 -13.77 -8.11 20.54
N ALA A 363 -13.63 -7.64 21.79
CA ALA A 363 -14.18 -6.35 22.20
C ALA A 363 -13.55 -5.18 21.44
N ALA A 364 -12.22 -5.19 21.29
CA ALA A 364 -11.48 -4.16 20.55
C ALA A 364 -11.86 -4.14 19.07
N LEU A 365 -11.80 -5.29 18.39
CA LEU A 365 -12.09 -5.44 16.96
C LEU A 365 -13.52 -5.02 16.61
N ASN A 366 -14.48 -5.21 17.52
CA ASN A 366 -15.86 -4.74 17.33
C ASN A 366 -16.10 -3.30 17.80
N SER A 367 -15.05 -2.58 18.22
CA SER A 367 -15.13 -1.21 18.74
C SER A 367 -16.14 -1.07 19.89
N LEU A 368 -16.01 -1.91 20.91
CA LEU A 368 -16.89 -2.00 22.08
C LEU A 368 -16.25 -1.37 23.32
N PRO A 369 -16.25 -0.02 23.46
CA PRO A 369 -15.48 0.68 24.49
C PRO A 369 -15.90 0.36 25.93
N GLU A 370 -17.19 0.12 26.21
CA GLU A 370 -17.64 -0.25 27.56
C GLU A 370 -17.10 -1.63 27.94
N SER A 371 -17.18 -2.58 27.01
CA SER A 371 -16.60 -3.91 27.15
C SER A 371 -15.08 -3.86 27.34
N VAL A 372 -14.36 -3.09 26.52
CA VAL A 372 -12.91 -2.91 26.66
C VAL A 372 -12.58 -2.32 28.03
N ALA A 373 -13.24 -1.24 28.43
CA ALA A 373 -13.00 -0.61 29.74
C ALA A 373 -13.23 -1.58 30.90
N TRP A 374 -14.31 -2.37 30.85
CA TRP A 374 -14.60 -3.36 31.87
C TRP A 374 -13.56 -4.50 31.91
N ILE A 375 -13.14 -5.04 30.76
CA ILE A 375 -12.11 -6.09 30.67
C ILE A 375 -10.77 -5.57 31.22
N MET A 376 -10.42 -4.32 30.93
CA MET A 376 -9.17 -3.70 31.39
C MET A 376 -9.08 -3.56 32.92
N GLN A 377 -10.22 -3.54 33.62
CA GLN A 377 -10.30 -3.51 35.09
C GLN A 377 -10.17 -4.89 35.74
N GLN A 378 -10.11 -5.97 34.96
CA GLN A 378 -10.06 -7.34 35.50
C GLN A 378 -8.62 -7.75 35.87
N PRO A 379 -8.42 -8.69 36.81
CA PRO A 379 -7.08 -9.14 37.22
C PRO A 379 -6.23 -9.69 36.07
N ALA A 380 -6.86 -10.26 35.05
CA ALA A 380 -6.18 -10.85 33.89
C ALA A 380 -5.78 -9.81 32.81
N SER A 381 -6.15 -8.52 32.95
CA SER A 381 -6.01 -7.51 31.90
C SER A 381 -4.57 -7.33 31.41
N ALA A 382 -3.60 -7.28 32.32
CA ALA A 382 -2.18 -7.14 31.97
C ALA A 382 -1.69 -8.26 31.05
N GLN A 383 -2.15 -9.49 31.28
CA GLN A 383 -1.80 -10.63 30.42
C GLN A 383 -2.57 -10.57 29.10
N LEU A 384 -3.87 -10.27 29.14
CA LEU A 384 -4.71 -10.17 27.93
C LEU A 384 -4.22 -9.10 26.93
N MET A 385 -3.67 -7.98 27.42
CA MET A 385 -3.06 -6.94 26.57
C MET A 385 -1.83 -7.44 25.82
N GLY A 386 -1.03 -8.29 26.45
CA GLY A 386 0.20 -8.84 25.86
C GLY A 386 -0.02 -10.11 25.03
N MET A 387 -1.19 -10.75 25.15
CA MET A 387 -1.54 -11.93 24.36
C MET A 387 -1.68 -11.57 22.89
N ARG A 388 -1.21 -12.47 22.02
CA ARG A 388 -1.24 -12.29 20.58
C ARG A 388 -2.14 -13.34 19.93
N ASN A 389 -2.90 -12.92 18.93
CA ASN A 389 -3.76 -13.80 18.16
C ASN A 389 -2.98 -14.64 17.14
N SER A 390 -3.68 -15.42 16.30
CA SER A 390 -3.05 -16.27 15.26
C SER A 390 -2.27 -15.48 14.21
N SER A 391 -2.57 -14.19 14.00
CA SER A 391 -1.79 -13.29 13.14
C SER A 391 -0.58 -12.69 13.86
N GLY A 392 -0.39 -13.03 15.13
CA GLY A 392 0.68 -12.51 15.97
C GLY A 392 0.42 -11.11 16.50
N ASN A 393 -0.80 -10.57 16.40
CA ASN A 393 -1.13 -9.21 16.85
C ASN A 393 -1.73 -9.23 18.27
N THR A 394 -1.36 -8.27 19.11
CA THR A 394 -2.06 -7.92 20.36
C THR A 394 -3.43 -7.29 20.08
N PRO A 395 -4.31 -7.11 21.09
CA PRO A 395 -5.61 -6.47 20.87
C PRO A 395 -5.52 -5.07 20.24
N LEU A 396 -4.53 -4.28 20.65
CA LEU A 396 -4.29 -2.95 20.09
C LEU A 396 -3.81 -3.03 18.64
N GLU A 397 -2.78 -3.83 18.35
CA GLU A 397 -2.23 -4.00 17.01
C GLU A 397 -3.32 -4.54 16.04
N ALA A 398 -4.14 -5.50 16.48
CA ALA A 398 -5.22 -6.06 15.68
C ALA A 398 -6.31 -5.01 15.37
N LEU A 399 -6.68 -4.18 16.35
CA LEU A 399 -7.61 -3.07 16.13
C LEU A 399 -7.03 -2.05 15.14
N LEU A 400 -5.79 -1.61 15.33
CA LEU A 400 -5.14 -0.64 14.44
C LEU A 400 -5.05 -1.17 13.00
N GLN A 401 -4.69 -2.43 12.82
CA GLN A 401 -4.65 -3.07 11.50
C GLN A 401 -6.04 -3.09 10.83
N LYS A 402 -7.09 -3.45 11.56
CA LYS A 402 -8.47 -3.42 11.05
C LYS A 402 -8.87 -2.00 10.63
N LEU A 403 -8.54 -1.01 11.46
CA LEU A 403 -8.88 0.39 11.20
C LEU A 403 -8.12 0.94 9.98
N GLU A 404 -6.86 0.54 9.76
CA GLU A 404 -6.12 0.90 8.56
C GLU A 404 -6.73 0.32 7.28
N ILE A 405 -7.28 -0.89 7.34
CA ILE A 405 -8.01 -1.49 6.22
C ILE A 405 -9.24 -0.64 5.88
N VAL A 406 -10.09 -0.35 6.87
CA VAL A 406 -11.32 0.45 6.68
C VAL A 406 -11.00 1.89 6.25
N ARG A 407 -9.86 2.45 6.69
CA ARG A 407 -9.38 3.77 6.27
C ARG A 407 -9.03 3.79 4.79
N THR A 408 -8.40 2.74 4.28
CA THR A 408 -7.81 2.76 2.94
C THR A 408 -8.72 2.24 1.86
N ARG A 409 -9.59 1.28 2.18
CA ARG A 409 -10.43 0.59 1.21
C ARG A 409 -11.76 0.17 1.80
N SER A 410 -12.69 -0.08 0.90
CA SER A 410 -13.94 -0.78 1.18
C SER A 410 -14.15 -1.85 0.11
N TRP A 411 -14.59 -3.02 0.55
CA TRP A 411 -14.88 -4.13 -0.34
C TRP A 411 -16.38 -4.34 -0.48
N SER A 412 -16.88 -4.34 -1.72
CA SER A 412 -18.30 -4.55 -2.03
C SER A 412 -18.45 -5.57 -3.16
N GLY A 413 -18.90 -6.77 -2.83
CA GLY A 413 -19.02 -7.87 -3.78
C GLY A 413 -17.66 -8.27 -4.35
N THR A 414 -17.44 -8.05 -5.64
CA THR A 414 -16.17 -8.33 -6.33
C THR A 414 -15.37 -7.06 -6.65
N SER A 415 -15.71 -5.92 -6.04
CA SER A 415 -15.08 -4.63 -6.34
C SER A 415 -14.45 -4.00 -5.11
N ILE A 416 -13.21 -3.54 -5.26
CA ILE A 416 -12.45 -2.84 -4.22
C ILE A 416 -12.50 -1.35 -4.52
N THR A 417 -13.04 -0.58 -3.59
CA THR A 417 -13.05 0.88 -3.69
C THR A 417 -11.97 1.46 -2.78
N ILE A 418 -11.05 2.23 -3.33
CA ILE A 418 -10.03 2.95 -2.55
C ILE A 418 -10.66 4.24 -2.00
N VAL A 419 -10.78 4.32 -0.68
CA VAL A 419 -11.48 5.41 0.04
C VAL A 419 -10.55 6.26 0.89
N SER A 420 -9.23 6.06 0.82
CA SER A 420 -8.26 6.81 1.64
C SER A 420 -8.43 8.33 1.57
N ASP A 421 -8.66 8.88 0.37
CA ASP A 421 -8.87 10.32 0.17
C ASP A 421 -10.26 10.80 0.66
N ASP A 422 -11.16 9.88 0.93
CA ASP A 422 -12.53 10.10 1.41
C ASP A 422 -12.69 9.77 2.90
N PHE A 423 -11.59 9.43 3.58
CA PHE A 423 -11.59 9.08 4.98
C PHE A 423 -11.96 10.28 5.88
N GLU A 424 -12.98 10.12 6.71
CA GLU A 424 -13.49 11.17 7.61
C GLU A 424 -13.03 10.99 9.07
N GLY A 425 -12.22 9.97 9.34
CA GLY A 425 -11.85 9.55 10.69
C GLY A 425 -12.61 8.31 11.15
N HIS A 426 -12.04 7.60 12.11
CA HIS A 426 -12.67 6.48 12.77
C HIS A 426 -13.82 6.95 13.69
N THR A 427 -14.66 5.99 14.07
CA THR A 427 -15.75 6.27 15.01
C THR A 427 -15.20 6.63 16.40
N VAL A 428 -15.97 7.40 17.16
CA VAL A 428 -15.63 7.75 18.55
C VAL A 428 -15.46 6.49 19.42
N ALA A 429 -16.24 5.43 19.15
CA ALA A 429 -16.12 4.16 19.84
C ALA A 429 -14.78 3.47 19.59
N SER A 430 -14.32 3.46 18.33
CA SER A 430 -12.99 2.95 17.95
C SER A 430 -11.87 3.78 18.60
N ALA A 431 -11.99 5.12 18.58
CA ALA A 431 -11.03 6.02 19.24
C ALA A 431 -10.94 5.77 20.76
N LYS A 432 -12.09 5.60 21.44
CA LYS A 432 -12.13 5.21 22.87
C LYS A 432 -11.43 3.87 23.11
N CYS A 433 -11.65 2.87 22.26
CA CYS A 433 -10.96 1.58 22.38
C CYS A 433 -9.44 1.73 22.25
N ILE A 434 -8.96 2.51 21.28
CA ILE A 434 -7.52 2.80 21.12
C ILE A 434 -6.97 3.47 22.38
N ALA A 435 -7.62 4.52 22.86
CA ALA A 435 -7.18 5.26 24.05
C ALA A 435 -7.09 4.35 25.29
N LEU A 436 -8.11 3.53 25.52
CA LEU A 436 -8.14 2.55 26.62
C LEU A 436 -7.00 1.52 26.52
N LEU A 437 -6.76 0.98 25.32
CA LEU A 437 -5.71 -0.01 25.09
C LEU A 437 -4.30 0.59 25.16
N LYS A 438 -4.14 1.87 24.76
CA LYS A 438 -2.91 2.65 24.98
C LYS A 438 -2.76 3.14 26.43
N GLN A 439 -3.77 2.91 27.28
CA GLN A 439 -3.81 3.38 28.67
C GLN A 439 -3.66 4.90 28.80
N VAL A 440 -4.18 5.65 27.83
CA VAL A 440 -4.20 7.11 27.86
C VAL A 440 -5.43 7.58 28.62
N LYS A 441 -5.24 8.52 29.55
CA LYS A 441 -6.34 9.14 30.29
C LYS A 441 -7.07 10.10 29.36
N ILE A 442 -8.39 9.94 29.27
CA ILE A 442 -9.30 10.76 28.46
C ILE A 442 -10.17 11.53 29.44
N ASP A 443 -10.05 12.86 29.44
CA ASP A 443 -10.83 13.73 30.33
C ASP A 443 -12.06 14.28 29.61
N THR A 444 -11.98 14.50 28.29
CA THR A 444 -13.06 15.00 27.44
C THR A 444 -13.22 14.16 26.17
N GLU A 445 -14.35 14.29 25.47
CA GLU A 445 -14.47 13.66 24.14
C GLU A 445 -13.59 14.35 23.08
N GLU A 446 -13.16 15.59 23.32
CA GLU A 446 -12.23 16.32 22.46
C GLU A 446 -10.85 15.65 22.45
N ASP A 447 -10.41 15.12 23.60
CA ASP A 447 -9.16 14.35 23.70
C ASP A 447 -9.15 13.08 22.83
N LEU A 448 -10.32 12.61 22.38
CA LEU A 448 -10.41 11.42 21.51
C LEU A 448 -10.11 11.73 20.05
N GLU A 449 -10.18 13.00 19.63
CA GLU A 449 -9.94 13.39 18.24
C GLU A 449 -8.55 12.96 17.77
N GLN A 450 -7.55 13.01 18.66
CA GLN A 450 -6.18 12.58 18.36
C GLN A 450 -6.07 11.11 17.88
N PHE A 451 -7.03 10.25 18.24
CA PHE A 451 -7.06 8.83 17.87
C PHE A 451 -7.96 8.53 16.67
N ARG A 452 -8.73 9.49 16.17
CA ARG A 452 -9.67 9.27 15.06
C ARG A 452 -8.98 9.17 13.71
N TYR A 453 -7.81 9.77 13.57
CA TYR A 453 -7.17 9.94 12.26
C TYR A 453 -5.90 9.09 12.10
N GLY A 454 -5.78 7.96 12.80
CA GLY A 454 -4.73 6.96 12.52
C GLY A 454 -3.29 7.42 12.76
N CYS A 455 -3.09 8.44 13.60
CA CYS A 455 -1.76 8.88 14.01
C CYS A 455 -0.95 7.73 14.63
N THR A 456 0.27 7.52 14.15
CA THR A 456 1.20 6.50 14.66
C THR A 456 2.32 7.06 15.52
N CYS A 457 2.79 8.30 15.26
CA CYS A 457 3.87 8.93 16.04
C CYS A 457 3.40 9.48 17.41
N GLY A 458 2.11 9.79 17.55
CA GLY A 458 1.58 10.42 18.77
C GLY A 458 1.80 11.94 18.85
N GLU A 459 2.49 12.54 17.87
CA GLU A 459 2.82 13.98 17.85
C GLU A 459 2.04 14.78 16.81
N CYS A 460 1.09 14.14 16.09
CA CYS A 460 0.25 14.86 15.14
C CYS A 460 -0.63 15.91 15.86
N ILE A 461 -0.66 17.13 15.33
CA ILE A 461 -1.60 18.17 15.77
C ILE A 461 -3.02 17.67 15.49
N ASP A 462 -3.83 17.65 16.56
CA ASP A 462 -5.20 17.09 16.59
C ASP A 462 -5.32 15.65 16.03
N GLY A 463 -4.21 14.92 15.98
CA GLY A 463 -4.13 13.57 15.43
C GLY A 463 -4.09 13.46 13.90
N TYR A 464 -4.17 14.55 13.12
CA TYR A 464 -4.24 14.48 11.66
C TYR A 464 -3.11 15.20 10.90
N LEU A 465 -2.50 16.23 11.47
CA LEU A 465 -1.38 16.96 10.84
C LEU A 465 -0.06 16.47 11.42
N SER A 466 0.70 15.69 10.65
CA SER A 466 1.97 15.12 11.11
C SER A 466 3.09 16.18 11.23
N PRO A 467 4.13 15.93 12.05
CA PRO A 467 5.25 16.86 12.19
C PRO A 467 5.92 17.20 10.86
N ARG A 468 6.12 16.20 9.99
CA ARG A 468 6.68 16.37 8.64
C ARG A 468 5.79 17.21 7.74
N MET A 469 4.49 16.94 7.70
CA MET A 469 3.56 17.76 6.91
C MET A 469 3.50 19.20 7.42
N ARG A 470 3.52 19.40 8.74
CA ARG A 470 3.60 20.73 9.36
C ARG A 470 4.86 21.46 8.93
N PHE A 471 6.01 20.80 8.98
CA PHE A 471 7.28 21.36 8.50
C PHE A 471 7.21 21.76 7.02
N ALA A 472 6.72 20.87 6.15
CA ALA A 472 6.55 21.17 4.72
C ALA A 472 5.67 22.41 4.49
N LEU A 473 4.53 22.51 5.20
CA LEU A 473 3.64 23.65 5.09
C LEU A 473 4.27 24.93 5.65
N SER A 474 5.01 24.84 6.76
CA SER A 474 5.67 26.00 7.39
C SER A 474 6.77 26.54 6.47
N LEU A 475 7.64 25.65 5.98
CA LEU A 475 8.71 26.00 5.05
C LEU A 475 8.15 26.62 3.76
N ARG A 476 7.03 26.11 3.23
CA ARG A 476 6.38 26.72 2.05
C ARG A 476 5.75 28.06 2.32
N ALA A 477 5.15 28.27 3.50
CA ALA A 477 4.64 29.57 3.90
C ALA A 477 5.77 30.61 4.02
N ASP A 478 6.91 30.22 4.61
CA ASP A 478 8.09 31.07 4.77
C ASP A 478 8.76 31.43 3.44
N MET A 479 8.98 30.43 2.56
CA MET A 479 9.50 30.66 1.21
C MET A 479 8.61 31.61 0.41
N LEU A 480 7.29 31.45 0.52
CA LEU A 480 6.32 32.34 -0.13
C LEU A 480 6.41 33.76 0.42
N TYR A 481 6.49 33.91 1.74
CA TYR A 481 6.69 35.20 2.40
C TYR A 481 7.93 35.92 1.84
N HIS A 482 9.08 35.25 1.82
CA HIS A 482 10.33 35.83 1.35
C HIS A 482 10.30 36.20 -0.13
N ARG A 483 9.76 35.32 -0.99
CA ARG A 483 9.58 35.60 -2.43
C ARG A 483 8.72 36.85 -2.65
N LEU A 484 7.54 36.90 -2.02
CA LEU A 484 6.61 38.00 -2.20
C LEU A 484 7.15 39.32 -1.65
N GLN A 485 7.91 39.28 -0.55
CA GLN A 485 8.56 40.44 0.06
C GLN A 485 9.68 41.00 -0.83
N GLU A 486 10.56 40.15 -1.34
CA GLU A 486 11.64 40.56 -2.26
C GLU A 486 11.06 41.22 -3.52
N ASP A 487 10.03 40.63 -4.10
CA ASP A 487 9.34 41.21 -5.25
C ASP A 487 8.66 42.54 -4.91
N MET A 488 8.09 42.69 -3.71
CA MET A 488 7.42 43.93 -3.32
C MET A 488 8.39 45.11 -3.24
N ASP A 489 9.64 44.85 -2.83
CA ASP A 489 10.67 45.87 -2.71
C ASP A 489 11.24 46.28 -4.08
N ASN A 490 11.15 45.40 -5.08
CA ASN A 490 11.77 45.59 -6.39
C ASN A 490 10.79 45.91 -7.54
N LEU A 491 9.51 45.55 -7.42
CA LEU A 491 8.53 45.60 -8.52
C LEU A 491 7.41 46.62 -8.29
N SER A 492 6.90 47.19 -9.39
CA SER A 492 5.64 47.94 -9.35
C SER A 492 4.46 46.99 -9.11
N GLY A 493 3.32 47.50 -8.64
CA GLY A 493 2.23 46.63 -8.18
C GLY A 493 1.61 45.75 -9.28
N ASP A 494 1.50 46.24 -10.51
CA ASP A 494 1.05 45.45 -11.66
C ASP A 494 2.05 44.34 -12.02
N ILE A 495 3.34 44.67 -12.07
CA ILE A 495 4.41 43.71 -12.33
C ILE A 495 4.48 42.67 -11.20
N TRP A 496 4.30 43.08 -9.93
CA TRP A 496 4.29 42.20 -8.77
C TRP A 496 3.18 41.15 -8.85
N VAL A 497 1.96 41.54 -9.23
CA VAL A 497 0.84 40.59 -9.40
C VAL A 497 1.13 39.63 -10.55
N SER A 498 1.66 40.12 -11.67
CA SER A 498 2.01 39.26 -12.81
C SER A 498 3.18 38.32 -12.53
N ALA A 499 4.19 38.76 -11.77
CA ALA A 499 5.33 37.93 -11.37
C ALA A 499 4.91 36.80 -10.40
N ASN A 500 3.86 37.05 -9.61
CA ASN A 500 3.33 36.13 -8.60
C ASN A 500 1.97 35.54 -8.99
N GLU A 501 1.66 35.45 -10.28
CA GLU A 501 0.34 35.00 -10.75
C GLU A 501 -0.02 33.61 -10.21
N SER A 502 0.93 32.66 -10.23
CA SER A 502 0.69 31.30 -9.70
C SER A 502 0.41 31.29 -8.20
N ALA A 503 1.10 32.15 -7.42
CA ALA A 503 0.90 32.23 -5.98
C ALA A 503 -0.44 32.86 -5.58
N LEU A 504 -1.05 33.62 -6.51
CA LEU A 504 -2.26 34.39 -6.28
C LEU A 504 -3.46 33.85 -7.06
N GLU A 505 -3.30 32.75 -7.81
CA GLU A 505 -4.30 32.17 -8.71
C GLU A 505 -5.63 31.86 -8.00
N HIS A 506 -5.56 31.47 -6.72
CA HIS A 506 -6.73 31.11 -5.91
C HIS A 506 -7.40 32.31 -5.24
N LEU A 507 -6.90 33.53 -5.45
CA LEU A 507 -7.55 34.74 -4.98
C LEU A 507 -8.57 35.26 -6.01
N PRO A 508 -9.66 35.92 -5.57
CA PRO A 508 -10.62 36.50 -6.52
C PRO A 508 -9.98 37.52 -7.46
N ASP A 509 -10.34 37.54 -8.75
CA ASP A 509 -9.85 38.50 -9.75
C ASP A 509 -9.88 39.97 -9.30
N TYR A 510 -10.92 40.34 -8.55
CA TYR A 510 -11.06 41.70 -8.04
C TYR A 510 -10.01 42.02 -6.97
N CYS A 511 -9.61 41.03 -6.17
CA CYS A 511 -8.51 41.15 -5.23
C CYS A 511 -7.20 41.41 -5.95
N LEU A 512 -6.90 40.66 -7.02
CA LEU A 512 -5.70 40.86 -7.85
C LEU A 512 -5.63 42.29 -8.43
N LYS A 513 -6.77 42.81 -8.91
CA LYS A 513 -6.87 44.20 -9.39
C LYS A 513 -6.61 45.23 -8.30
N LEU A 514 -6.92 44.94 -7.04
CA LEU A 514 -6.66 45.84 -5.92
C LEU A 514 -5.22 45.68 -5.40
N LEU A 515 -4.69 44.46 -5.38
CA LEU A 515 -3.29 44.16 -5.07
C LEU A 515 -2.35 44.89 -6.03
N SER A 516 -2.68 44.98 -7.32
CA SER A 516 -1.85 45.74 -8.27
C SER A 516 -1.80 47.26 -7.98
N ARG A 517 -2.83 47.79 -7.32
CA ARG A 517 -2.95 49.24 -7.05
C ARG A 517 -2.43 49.65 -5.67
N TYR A 518 -2.67 48.83 -4.65
CA TYR A 518 -2.47 49.22 -3.25
C TYR A 518 -1.33 48.43 -2.60
N ARG A 519 -0.21 49.13 -2.32
CA ARG A 519 0.95 48.54 -1.62
C ARG A 519 0.57 47.92 -0.27
N ALA A 520 -0.27 48.60 0.51
CA ALA A 520 -0.68 48.10 1.83
C ALA A 520 -1.48 46.78 1.75
N SER A 521 -2.20 46.53 0.66
CA SER A 521 -2.90 45.25 0.47
C SER A 521 -1.92 44.12 0.11
N ARG A 522 -0.85 44.42 -0.64
CA ARG A 522 0.24 43.47 -0.90
C ARG A 522 1.00 43.14 0.37
N GLU A 523 1.32 44.14 1.17
CA GLU A 523 1.94 43.94 2.49
C GLU A 523 1.06 43.07 3.39
N GLY A 524 -0.25 43.27 3.39
CA GLY A 524 -1.19 42.40 4.10
C GLY A 524 -1.18 40.95 3.63
N CYS A 525 -1.08 40.72 2.31
CA CYS A 525 -0.94 39.39 1.72
C CYS A 525 0.36 38.70 2.16
N ILE A 526 1.48 39.44 2.10
CA ILE A 526 2.81 38.96 2.51
C ILE A 526 2.79 38.58 3.99
N ARG A 527 2.32 39.48 4.85
CA ARG A 527 2.30 39.23 6.29
C ARG A 527 1.37 38.10 6.72
N LEU A 528 0.31 37.83 5.96
CA LEU A 528 -0.50 36.63 6.19
C LEU A 528 0.32 35.34 6.06
N CYS A 529 1.29 35.28 5.14
CA CYS A 529 2.19 34.12 5.00
C CYS A 529 3.08 33.94 6.24
N CYS A 530 3.57 35.04 6.83
CA CYS A 530 4.29 35.03 8.10
C CYS A 530 3.40 34.47 9.23
N HIS A 531 2.15 34.90 9.35
CA HIS A 531 1.25 34.39 10.38
C HIS A 531 0.85 32.92 10.22
N ILE A 532 0.81 32.43 8.97
CA ILE A 532 0.63 31.00 8.72
C ILE A 532 1.84 30.22 9.26
N THR A 533 3.05 30.71 9.02
CA THR A 533 4.30 30.15 9.55
C THR A 533 4.28 30.15 11.08
N ASP A 534 4.00 31.32 11.70
CA ASP A 534 3.89 31.45 13.15
C ASP A 534 2.88 30.45 13.76
N CYS A 535 1.74 30.25 13.08
CA CYS A 535 0.69 29.32 13.50
C CYS A 535 1.19 27.86 13.50
N LEU A 536 1.92 27.47 12.46
CA LEU A 536 2.47 26.12 12.33
C LEU A 536 3.63 25.89 13.31
N ASP A 537 4.46 26.90 13.55
CA ASP A 537 5.61 26.82 14.44
C ASP A 537 5.21 26.64 15.91
N VAL A 538 4.07 27.21 16.33
CA VAL A 538 3.49 26.98 17.67
C VAL A 538 2.63 25.71 17.76
N CYS A 539 2.76 24.80 16.79
CA CYS A 539 2.02 23.53 16.72
C CYS A 539 0.48 23.70 16.67
N SER A 540 -0.02 24.76 16.03
CA SER A 540 -1.46 24.94 15.82
C SER A 540 -1.87 24.49 14.42
N PRO A 541 -3.10 23.95 14.24
CA PRO A 541 -3.60 23.60 12.92
C PRO A 541 -3.77 24.88 12.08
N PRO A 542 -3.40 24.89 10.79
CA PRO A 542 -3.47 26.09 9.95
C PRO A 542 -4.91 26.34 9.45
N ASP A 543 -5.88 26.36 10.35
CA ASP A 543 -7.26 26.73 10.08
C ASP A 543 -7.50 28.23 10.28
N LYS A 544 -8.65 28.71 9.81
CA LYS A 544 -9.01 30.13 9.88
C LYS A 544 -9.04 30.70 11.30
N ALA A 545 -9.48 29.92 12.29
CA ALA A 545 -9.59 30.39 13.66
C ALA A 545 -8.19 30.50 14.29
N SER A 546 -7.37 29.47 14.15
CA SER A 546 -6.00 29.42 14.66
C SER A 546 -5.12 30.51 14.05
N ILE A 547 -5.13 30.67 12.72
CA ILE A 547 -4.39 31.76 12.05
C ILE A 547 -4.93 33.13 12.49
N GLY A 548 -6.25 33.25 12.68
CA GLY A 548 -6.88 34.47 13.19
C GLY A 548 -6.33 34.93 14.54
N VAL A 549 -6.04 34.00 15.46
CA VAL A 549 -5.42 34.33 16.76
C VAL A 549 -4.06 35.01 16.59
N HIS A 550 -3.24 34.55 15.63
CA HIS A 550 -1.93 35.15 15.35
C HIS A 550 -2.06 36.52 14.70
N VAL A 551 -3.01 36.68 13.77
CA VAL A 551 -3.32 37.97 13.14
C VAL A 551 -3.77 39.00 14.18
N ASP A 552 -4.61 38.61 15.13
CA ASP A 552 -5.17 39.50 16.15
C ASP A 552 -4.16 39.84 17.27
N ALA A 553 -3.17 38.98 17.51
CA ALA A 553 -2.16 39.16 18.56
C ALA A 553 -1.15 40.29 18.24
N GLU A 554 -0.92 40.61 16.96
CA GLU A 554 0.08 41.59 16.55
C GLU A 554 -0.45 43.03 16.66
N LYS A 555 -0.05 43.75 17.73
CA LYS A 555 -0.57 45.08 18.09
C LYS A 555 -0.34 46.17 17.02
N ASP A 556 0.69 46.05 16.20
CA ASP A 556 1.14 47.12 15.28
C ASP A 556 0.79 46.85 13.79
N ASN A 557 0.13 45.73 13.49
CA ASN A 557 -0.03 45.22 12.13
C ASN A 557 -1.47 44.95 11.58
N PRO A 558 -2.58 45.23 12.28
CA PRO A 558 -3.90 44.86 11.76
C PRO A 558 -4.32 45.65 10.52
N ILE A 559 -3.67 46.79 10.21
CA ILE A 559 -4.10 47.69 9.12
C ILE A 559 -3.85 47.10 7.73
N CYS A 560 -2.67 46.52 7.49
CA CYS A 560 -2.33 46.00 6.15
C CYS A 560 -3.09 44.71 5.86
N ILE A 561 -3.22 43.82 6.84
CA ILE A 561 -3.99 42.57 6.73
C ILE A 561 -5.49 42.87 6.58
N ASP A 562 -6.06 43.79 7.36
CA ASP A 562 -7.45 44.22 7.19
C ASP A 562 -7.70 44.81 5.80
N LYS A 563 -6.74 45.57 5.24
CA LYS A 563 -6.83 46.03 3.85
C LYS A 563 -6.79 44.88 2.85
N PHE A 564 -5.96 43.86 3.05
CA PHE A 564 -5.95 42.66 2.20
C PHE A 564 -7.31 41.96 2.22
N PHE A 565 -7.88 41.71 3.40
CA PHE A 565 -9.20 41.09 3.53
C PHE A 565 -10.32 41.97 2.94
N LYS A 566 -10.26 43.29 3.13
CA LYS A 566 -11.20 44.25 2.50
C LYS A 566 -11.08 44.30 0.98
N CYS A 567 -9.93 43.91 0.43
CA CYS A 567 -9.74 43.72 -1.01
C CYS A 567 -10.22 42.35 -1.49
N GLY A 568 -10.82 41.52 -0.64
CA GLY A 568 -11.30 40.18 -0.99
C GLY A 568 -10.23 39.10 -0.92
N GLY A 569 -9.06 39.46 -0.43
CA GLY A 569 -8.06 38.49 0.00
C GLY A 569 -8.67 37.58 1.05
N ASN A 570 -8.18 36.35 1.13
CA ASN A 570 -8.65 35.38 2.11
C ASN A 570 -7.56 34.36 2.40
N ILE A 571 -7.67 33.71 3.58
CA ILE A 571 -6.71 32.71 4.05
C ILE A 571 -6.72 31.48 3.14
N GLU A 572 -7.89 31.05 2.70
CA GLU A 572 -8.05 29.84 1.89
C GLU A 572 -7.25 29.89 0.58
N GLY A 573 -7.25 31.01 -0.14
CA GLY A 573 -6.51 31.15 -1.39
C GLY A 573 -4.99 31.08 -1.20
N ILE A 574 -4.46 31.67 -0.13
CA ILE A 574 -3.02 31.58 0.19
C ILE A 574 -2.65 30.18 0.66
N MET A 575 -3.47 29.58 1.54
CA MET A 575 -3.28 28.20 1.96
C MET A 575 -3.34 27.24 0.79
N PHE A 576 -4.18 27.49 -0.22
CA PHE A 576 -4.28 26.64 -1.40
C PHE A 576 -2.94 26.56 -2.11
N HIS A 577 -2.31 27.70 -2.39
CA HIS A 577 -1.00 27.74 -3.01
C HIS A 577 0.06 27.02 -2.17
N ILE A 578 0.08 27.24 -0.84
CA ILE A 578 1.01 26.57 0.07
C ILE A 578 0.83 25.05 0.03
N PHE A 579 -0.41 24.55 0.05
CA PHE A 579 -0.71 23.11 -0.08
C PHE A 579 -0.30 22.54 -1.44
N GLU A 580 -0.51 23.28 -2.54
CA GLU A 580 -0.12 22.84 -3.87
C GLU A 580 1.40 22.74 -4.04
N GLU A 581 2.15 23.75 -3.57
CA GLU A 581 3.61 23.73 -3.61
C GLU A 581 4.17 22.64 -2.68
N ALA A 582 3.65 22.51 -1.46
CA ALA A 582 4.09 21.47 -0.53
C ALA A 582 3.79 20.05 -1.07
N LEU A 583 2.63 19.86 -1.73
CA LEU A 583 2.33 18.61 -2.44
C LEU A 583 3.24 18.40 -3.65
N GLY A 584 3.61 19.49 -4.33
CA GLY A 584 4.51 19.51 -5.49
C GLY A 584 5.94 19.10 -5.16
N ASP A 585 6.37 19.28 -3.91
CA ASP A 585 7.70 18.86 -3.46
C ASP A 585 7.73 17.54 -2.71
N ASP A 586 6.57 17.03 -2.34
CA ASP A 586 6.44 15.81 -1.57
C ASP A 586 7.17 14.64 -2.25
N GLU A 587 7.90 13.80 -1.51
CA GLU A 587 8.63 12.66 -2.12
C GLU A 587 7.71 11.63 -2.83
N ILE A 588 6.43 11.56 -2.45
CA ILE A 588 5.46 10.65 -3.06
C ILE A 588 4.74 11.35 -4.21
N PHE A 589 4.24 12.57 -3.96
CA PHE A 589 3.36 13.32 -4.86
C PHE A 589 4.03 14.37 -5.73
N GLY A 590 5.29 14.65 -5.47
CA GLY A 590 6.05 15.75 -6.03
C GLY A 590 7.33 15.32 -6.69
N ASP A 591 8.31 16.21 -6.67
CA ASP A 591 9.68 16.00 -7.14
C ASP A 591 10.70 15.74 -6.01
N GLY A 592 10.30 15.89 -4.74
CA GLY A 592 11.19 15.72 -3.60
C GLY A 592 12.00 16.97 -3.24
N PHE A 593 11.71 18.14 -3.84
CA PHE A 593 12.55 19.34 -3.72
C PHE A 593 12.76 19.82 -2.28
N LEU A 594 11.78 19.64 -1.38
CA LEU A 594 11.94 20.00 0.04
C LEU A 594 13.11 19.26 0.69
N HIS A 595 13.40 18.03 0.29
CA HIS A 595 14.55 17.27 0.81
C HIS A 595 15.90 17.83 0.36
N GLU A 596 15.94 18.55 -0.76
CA GLU A 596 17.17 19.20 -1.24
C GLU A 596 17.46 20.52 -0.51
N LEU A 597 16.41 21.19 -0.02
CA LEU A 597 16.50 22.46 0.70
C LEU A 597 16.74 22.32 2.21
N ASP A 598 16.48 21.14 2.76
CA ASP A 598 16.70 20.84 4.17
C ASP A 598 18.19 20.63 4.46
N GLU A 599 18.96 21.71 4.44
CA GLU A 599 20.42 21.71 4.65
C GLU A 599 20.81 21.06 5.99
N ASP A 600 19.94 21.19 7.00
CA ASP A 600 20.13 20.68 8.36
C ASP A 600 19.56 19.26 8.56
N CYS A 601 18.95 18.65 7.54
CA CYS A 601 18.25 17.35 7.63
C CYS A 601 17.13 17.28 8.69
N LEU A 602 16.53 18.41 9.08
CA LEU A 602 15.47 18.48 10.10
C LEU A 602 14.26 17.59 9.74
N TRP A 603 13.95 17.44 8.45
CA TRP A 603 12.94 16.53 7.95
C TRP A 603 13.18 15.08 8.37
N TYR A 604 14.44 14.64 8.36
CA TYR A 604 14.83 13.28 8.72
C TYR A 604 14.92 13.07 10.23
N GLU A 605 15.02 14.15 11.01
CA GLU A 605 14.95 14.10 12.47
C GLU A 605 13.51 13.87 12.96
N GLU A 606 12.51 14.32 12.19
CA GLU A 606 11.10 14.14 12.51
C GLU A 606 10.65 12.67 12.36
N GLU A 607 9.88 12.18 13.33
CA GLU A 607 9.34 10.82 13.32
C GLU A 607 8.40 10.59 12.12
N LYS A 608 8.56 9.44 11.46
CA LYS A 608 7.62 8.99 10.42
C LYS A 608 6.23 8.82 11.03
N CYS A 609 5.22 9.24 10.30
CA CYS A 609 3.83 9.05 10.70
C CYS A 609 3.00 8.50 9.55
N ARG A 610 2.00 7.68 9.88
CA ARG A 610 1.02 7.22 8.90
C ARG A 610 0.27 8.37 8.22
N ASN A 611 0.13 9.52 8.90
CA ASN A 611 -0.50 10.69 8.30
C ASN A 611 0.41 11.51 7.39
N ASP A 612 1.68 11.11 7.24
CA ASP A 612 2.55 11.70 6.24
C ASP A 612 1.88 11.59 4.86
N HIS A 613 1.99 12.66 4.09
CA HIS A 613 1.43 12.78 2.74
C HIS A 613 -0.12 12.80 2.67
N GLU A 614 -0.86 12.89 3.78
CA GLU A 614 -2.34 12.92 3.78
C GLU A 614 -2.92 14.34 3.57
N PHE A 615 -2.43 15.08 2.56
CA PHE A 615 -2.80 16.48 2.27
C PHE A 615 -4.31 16.72 2.14
N VAL A 616 -5.04 15.78 1.51
CA VAL A 616 -6.50 15.90 1.36
C VAL A 616 -7.22 15.83 2.71
N LEU A 617 -6.74 14.98 3.63
CA LEU A 617 -7.29 14.87 4.98
C LEU A 617 -7.04 16.16 5.75
N VAL A 618 -5.79 16.65 5.76
CA VAL A 618 -5.40 17.88 6.47
C VAL A 618 -6.19 19.07 5.95
N ALA A 619 -6.24 19.31 4.64
CA ALA A 619 -6.98 20.42 4.05
C ALA A 619 -8.47 20.39 4.46
N ARG A 620 -9.11 19.21 4.44
CA ARG A 620 -10.49 19.06 4.90
C ARG A 620 -10.65 19.39 6.38
N LYS A 621 -9.74 18.90 7.22
CA LYS A 621 -9.80 19.09 8.68
C LYS A 621 -9.53 20.54 9.09
N CYS A 622 -8.72 21.28 8.35
CA CYS A 622 -8.53 22.72 8.51
C CYS A 622 -9.69 23.57 7.93
N GLY A 623 -10.74 22.95 7.40
CA GLY A 623 -11.93 23.64 6.88
C GLY A 623 -11.88 24.02 5.40
N TYR A 624 -10.85 23.60 4.65
CA TYR A 624 -10.67 23.92 3.23
C TYR A 624 -11.31 22.87 2.33
N GLY A 625 -12.64 22.77 2.39
CA GLY A 625 -13.39 21.72 1.70
C GLY A 625 -13.26 21.72 0.17
N ASP A 626 -13.19 22.90 -0.46
CA ASP A 626 -13.05 23.02 -1.91
C ASP A 626 -11.61 22.74 -2.38
N MET A 627 -10.62 23.21 -1.63
CA MET A 627 -9.21 22.81 -1.79
C MET A 627 -9.05 21.28 -1.68
N ALA A 628 -9.62 20.65 -0.67
CA ALA A 628 -9.55 19.19 -0.50
C ALA A 628 -10.13 18.44 -1.72
N LYS A 629 -11.20 18.95 -2.34
CA LYS A 629 -11.74 18.39 -3.59
C LYS A 629 -10.78 18.58 -4.76
N ALA A 630 -10.20 19.77 -4.90
CA ALA A 630 -9.26 20.07 -5.99
C ALA A 630 -7.96 19.26 -5.89
N LEU A 631 -7.35 19.20 -4.70
CA LEU A 631 -6.21 18.32 -4.41
C LEU A 631 -6.55 16.88 -4.75
N LYS A 632 -7.73 16.39 -4.34
CA LYS A 632 -8.21 15.06 -4.72
C LYS A 632 -8.30 14.88 -6.24
N PHE A 633 -8.76 15.86 -7.02
CA PHE A 633 -8.77 15.75 -8.48
C PHE A 633 -7.36 15.74 -9.10
N SER A 634 -6.46 16.57 -8.58
CA SER A 634 -5.03 16.57 -8.96
C SER A 634 -4.40 15.21 -8.69
N LEU A 635 -4.61 14.67 -7.48
CA LEU A 635 -4.19 13.32 -7.09
C LEU A 635 -4.81 12.24 -7.94
N ARG A 636 -6.05 12.43 -8.43
CA ARG A 636 -6.71 11.50 -9.38
C ARG A 636 -6.18 11.61 -10.80
N GLY A 637 -5.32 12.60 -11.11
CA GLY A 637 -4.76 12.87 -12.44
C GLY A 637 -5.83 13.32 -13.43
N ILE A 638 -6.89 13.97 -12.95
CA ILE A 638 -8.02 14.44 -13.77
C ILE A 638 -7.82 15.90 -14.19
N LEU A 639 -6.92 16.64 -13.52
CA LEU A 639 -6.49 17.95 -13.95
C LEU A 639 -5.23 17.83 -14.81
N HIS A 640 -5.43 17.86 -16.13
CA HIS A 640 -4.40 18.35 -17.04
C HIS A 640 -4.30 19.87 -16.82
N HIS A 641 -3.25 20.32 -16.14
CA HIS A 641 -2.79 21.69 -16.31
C HIS A 641 -1.37 21.70 -16.84
N ALA A 642 -1.19 22.63 -17.77
CA ALA A 642 -0.13 22.67 -18.75
C ALA A 642 1.14 23.27 -18.16
N SER A 643 2.21 22.48 -18.08
CA SER A 643 3.55 23.02 -18.24
C SER A 643 3.86 22.98 -19.74
N GLN A 644 3.43 24.03 -20.46
CA GLN A 644 4.10 24.45 -21.67
C GLN A 644 5.24 25.37 -21.23
N ASN A 645 6.46 24.83 -21.18
CA ASN A 645 7.68 25.60 -21.36
C ASN A 645 8.77 24.66 -21.86
N ASP A 646 8.60 24.14 -23.08
CA ASP A 646 9.70 23.56 -23.85
C ASP A 646 9.48 23.71 -25.36
N LYS A 647 9.33 24.96 -25.82
CA LYS A 647 9.46 25.32 -27.24
C LYS A 647 10.06 26.71 -27.35
N GLY A 648 11.39 26.78 -27.48
CA GLY A 648 12.06 28.07 -27.54
C GLY A 648 13.47 28.12 -28.13
N THR A 649 13.98 27.09 -28.81
CA THR A 649 15.22 27.22 -29.60
C THR A 649 15.18 26.33 -30.83
N LYS A 650 14.71 26.87 -31.96
CA LYS A 650 15.16 26.44 -33.28
C LYS A 650 15.70 27.64 -34.04
N SER A 651 17.00 27.52 -34.28
CA SER A 651 17.88 28.33 -35.08
C SER A 651 17.35 28.62 -36.48
N SER A 652 17.57 29.86 -36.89
CA SER A 652 17.69 30.29 -38.28
C SER A 652 18.84 29.54 -38.98
N SER A 653 18.49 28.79 -40.02
CA SER A 653 19.34 28.50 -41.18
C SER A 653 18.44 28.36 -42.38
#